data_AF-A0A7V4E2F8-F1
#
_entry.id   AF-A0A7V4E2F8-F1
#
_cell.length_a   1.000
_cell.length_b   1.000
_cell.length_c   1.000
_cell.angle_alpha   90.00
_cell.angle_beta   90.00
_cell.angle_gamma   90.00
#
_symmetry.space_group_name_H-M   'P 1'
#
loop_
_entity.id
_entity.type
_entity.pdbx_description
1 polymer ?
#
loop_
_entity_poly.entity_id
_entity_poly.type
_entity_poly.pdbx_seq_one_letter_code
_entity_poly.pdbx_strand_id
1 'polypeptide(L)'
;MTIDISLIRPDNGQLIKRKTVPIFRCHQEFLPYFIGAPVIHTNWTETGGGYSGNVSVEVTINDMKDGETYTKTGTWLVFERDGPVKTHLIYPNGEENLIAGKIYPIKWENNDGFVKAYLYYSISGGVNWIIIDSTNENTYHNSPFTYNWFIPLSHPPGIYSNCKVKVITWLDGVGLTELSDESDNPFTITVPAWQPKNLSAFATAEEVIRLLWQHYPEFIYDSIQVFRKPDLYGNNQFGRIKKLPGYATMWFDSTCEWNMTYYYKLRAFKYNYASTYSNIASATTNRLNTPTQLHLISSSPEKIVIGWKDNSNYETGYEIWRRRKSGNNWGNWTIIDTVPQNSIAYTDTHVEVNREYRYKVRAIRTGGYYSWFSDSVYVNTYLGIIATGNVSLSRSSGKAIIYKNGYHVVYSKDNKVYYAYSNNGLQWNSQYVDNGIEPSVAYMSNKIWVFYLDENYRFKYAKKEGNNWVKFTPGLPFIGTNLSVRTYEIYGAYGNRDTIAFVLVEKYAQDHQEQWKLRIYKVFSTGQDYTVWDYSQLPPDRHASLGTVCTDSIYKDTIEQKYVENGLAIFTVTPNILYGFTPGEWLIENLLEDGGYYPGGGVNHFVLYKNNLLRWYFCDPSISEGNVDLSLVWEYTPSQNILSASLHKDYVVFTMGNKVYIKEKFVPLKEIALNETECVNVHTCKKTESNGRNYAGIIYKCGDKIYFKEYP
;
A
#
# COMPACT_ATOMS: atom_id res chain seq x y z
N MET A 1 -32.85 -51.35 103.45
CA MET A 1 -33.21 -49.95 103.16
C MET A 1 -32.43 -49.51 101.94
N THR A 2 -33.03 -48.68 101.09
CA THR A 2 -32.30 -47.94 100.05
C THR A 2 -32.34 -46.46 100.38
N ILE A 3 -31.26 -45.75 100.10
CA ILE A 3 -31.27 -44.29 100.10
C ILE A 3 -31.23 -43.83 98.66
N ASP A 4 -32.27 -43.08 98.27
CA ASP A 4 -32.35 -42.36 97.02
C ASP A 4 -31.91 -40.92 97.25
N ILE A 5 -30.79 -40.55 96.64
CA ILE A 5 -30.30 -39.16 96.63
C ILE A 5 -30.65 -38.60 95.25
N SER A 6 -31.54 -37.60 95.25
CA SER A 6 -31.98 -36.89 94.04
C SER A 6 -31.47 -35.45 94.10
N LEU A 7 -30.80 -35.03 93.03
CA LEU A 7 -30.47 -33.63 92.79
C LEU A 7 -31.61 -33.04 91.97
N ILE A 8 -32.29 -32.03 92.50
CA ILE A 8 -33.44 -31.39 91.86
C ILE A 8 -33.22 -29.88 91.72
N ARG A 9 -33.77 -29.30 90.66
CA ARG A 9 -33.71 -27.86 90.45
C ARG A 9 -34.61 -27.14 91.46
N PRO A 10 -34.16 -26.06 92.14
CA PRO A 10 -34.96 -25.40 93.17
C PRO A 10 -36.18 -24.62 92.65
N ASP A 11 -36.15 -24.22 91.39
CA ASP A 11 -37.16 -23.36 90.76
C ASP A 11 -38.38 -24.15 90.26
N ASN A 12 -38.18 -25.37 89.76
CA ASN A 12 -39.24 -26.15 89.13
C ASN A 12 -39.32 -27.62 89.61
N GLY A 13 -38.44 -28.05 90.52
CA GLY A 13 -38.44 -29.41 91.08
C GLY A 13 -38.00 -30.50 90.09
N GLN A 14 -37.47 -30.14 88.92
CA GLN A 14 -37.09 -31.10 87.88
C GLN A 14 -35.86 -31.91 88.32
N LEU A 15 -35.92 -33.23 88.14
CA LEU A 15 -34.84 -34.14 88.47
C LEU A 15 -33.64 -33.94 87.55
N ILE A 16 -32.49 -33.57 88.14
CA ILE A 16 -31.21 -33.42 87.45
C ILE A 16 -30.52 -34.78 87.38
N LYS A 17 -30.39 -35.46 88.51
CA LYS A 17 -29.73 -36.76 88.62
C LYS A 17 -30.20 -37.50 89.87
N ARG A 18 -30.27 -38.82 89.81
CA ARG A 18 -30.61 -39.69 90.94
C ARG A 18 -29.55 -40.77 91.10
N LYS A 19 -29.17 -41.06 92.35
CA LYS A 19 -28.41 -42.26 92.71
C LYS A 19 -29.12 -43.00 93.84
N THR A 20 -29.33 -44.28 93.61
CA THR A 20 -29.86 -45.21 94.62
C THR A 20 -28.71 -45.99 95.22
N VAL A 21 -28.58 -45.99 96.54
CA VAL A 21 -27.56 -46.75 97.26
C VAL A 21 -28.23 -47.79 98.17
N PRO A 22 -27.95 -49.10 97.99
CA PRO A 22 -28.45 -50.12 98.90
C PRO A 22 -27.67 -50.10 100.22
N ILE A 23 -28.38 -50.14 101.35
CA ILE A 23 -27.77 -50.24 102.69
C ILE A 23 -28.01 -51.64 103.25
N PHE A 24 -26.91 -52.35 103.52
CA PHE A 24 -26.94 -53.64 104.22
C PHE A 24 -26.62 -53.42 105.71
N ARG A 25 -27.65 -53.59 106.56
CA ARG A 25 -27.66 -53.50 108.04
C ARG A 25 -27.25 -52.15 108.64
N CYS A 26 -28.25 -51.41 109.10
CA CYS A 26 -28.11 -50.33 110.09
C CYS A 26 -29.15 -50.56 111.20
N HIS A 27 -28.74 -50.48 112.46
CA HIS A 27 -29.66 -50.49 113.61
C HIS A 27 -30.51 -49.21 113.59
N GLN A 28 -31.80 -49.34 113.88
CA GLN A 28 -32.84 -48.28 113.85
C GLN A 28 -32.46 -47.02 114.68
N GLU A 29 -31.49 -47.16 115.58
CA GLU A 29 -31.01 -46.19 116.57
C GLU A 29 -30.12 -45.08 115.97
N PHE A 30 -29.62 -45.26 114.73
CA PHE A 30 -28.70 -44.30 114.07
C PHE A 30 -29.35 -43.44 112.98
N LEU A 31 -30.67 -43.57 112.73
CA LEU A 31 -31.38 -42.76 111.73
C LEU A 31 -31.24 -41.23 111.94
N PRO A 32 -31.29 -40.68 113.18
CA PRO A 32 -31.10 -39.24 113.40
C PRO A 32 -29.68 -38.73 113.10
N TYR A 33 -28.67 -39.61 113.16
CA TYR A 33 -27.27 -39.24 112.91
C TYR A 33 -26.93 -39.12 111.42
N PHE A 34 -27.64 -39.84 110.54
CA PHE A 34 -27.55 -39.61 109.08
C PHE A 34 -28.21 -38.30 108.63
N ILE A 35 -29.09 -37.74 109.46
CA ILE A 35 -29.87 -36.54 109.16
C ILE A 35 -29.11 -35.25 109.52
N GLY A 36 -27.96 -35.35 110.21
CA GLY A 36 -27.17 -34.21 110.72
C GLY A 36 -25.67 -34.23 110.41
N ALA A 37 -25.14 -35.18 109.64
CA ALA A 37 -23.70 -35.23 109.29
C ALA A 37 -23.40 -34.59 107.92
N PRO A 38 -22.31 -33.83 107.77
CA PRO A 38 -21.88 -33.29 106.49
C PRO A 38 -21.51 -34.43 105.54
N VAL A 39 -22.16 -34.38 104.39
CA VAL A 39 -21.99 -35.10 103.13
C VAL A 39 -20.72 -35.97 103.04
N ILE A 40 -20.95 -37.25 102.77
CA ILE A 40 -20.01 -38.20 102.18
C ILE A 40 -19.30 -37.49 101.01
N HIS A 41 -18.00 -37.24 101.14
CA HIS A 41 -17.13 -36.87 100.02
C HIS A 41 -17.21 -37.96 98.96
N THR A 42 -18.13 -37.78 98.02
CA THR A 42 -18.17 -38.54 96.79
C THR A 42 -17.59 -37.59 95.75
N ASN A 43 -16.37 -37.90 95.29
CA ASN A 43 -15.79 -37.21 94.14
C ASN A 43 -16.67 -37.50 92.93
N TRP A 44 -17.62 -36.62 92.64
CA TRP A 44 -18.40 -36.63 91.42
C TRP A 44 -17.67 -35.78 90.39
N THR A 45 -16.91 -36.42 89.52
CA THR A 45 -16.46 -35.78 88.29
C THR A 45 -17.58 -35.88 87.26
N GLU A 46 -18.05 -34.74 86.78
CA GLU A 46 -18.99 -34.71 85.66
C GLU A 46 -18.28 -35.14 84.38
N THR A 47 -18.67 -36.30 83.85
CA THR A 47 -18.74 -36.47 82.40
C THR A 47 -20.14 -36.06 81.96
N GLY A 48 -20.33 -34.76 81.76
CA GLY A 48 -21.53 -34.16 81.16
C GLY A 48 -22.52 -33.54 82.17
N GLY A 49 -22.66 -32.22 82.09
CA GLY A 49 -23.85 -31.50 82.53
C GLY A 49 -23.64 -30.40 83.56
N GLY A 50 -22.90 -29.34 83.21
CA GLY A 50 -22.69 -28.18 84.09
C GLY A 50 -24.00 -27.43 84.39
N TYR A 51 -24.52 -27.61 85.60
CA TYR A 51 -25.52 -26.72 86.20
C TYR A 51 -24.81 -25.77 87.16
N SER A 52 -24.86 -24.45 86.90
CA SER A 52 -24.43 -23.43 87.85
C SER A 52 -25.64 -22.76 88.50
N GLY A 53 -25.89 -23.07 89.78
CA GLY A 53 -26.99 -22.52 90.57
C GLY A 53 -27.14 -23.26 91.89
N ASN A 54 -27.99 -22.76 92.79
CA ASN A 54 -28.35 -23.52 94.00
C ASN A 54 -28.98 -24.85 93.57
N VAL A 55 -28.57 -25.97 94.16
CA VAL A 55 -29.23 -27.27 93.94
C VAL A 55 -29.91 -27.66 95.24
N SER A 56 -31.17 -28.09 95.15
CA SER A 56 -31.85 -28.69 96.29
C SER A 56 -31.53 -30.18 96.29
N VAL A 57 -30.93 -30.67 97.38
CA VAL A 57 -30.67 -32.10 97.56
C VAL A 57 -31.86 -32.70 98.28
N GLU A 58 -32.51 -33.65 97.65
CA GLU A 58 -33.57 -34.45 98.23
C GLU A 58 -33.01 -35.84 98.58
N VAL A 59 -33.03 -36.17 99.86
CA VAL A 59 -32.66 -37.50 100.35
C VAL A 59 -33.93 -38.21 100.79
N THR A 60 -34.23 -39.32 100.11
CA THR A 60 -35.37 -40.17 100.38
C THR A 60 -34.89 -41.53 100.87
N ILE A 61 -35.31 -41.93 102.06
CA ILE A 61 -35.00 -43.24 102.64
C ILE A 61 -36.23 -44.13 102.50
N ASN A 62 -36.06 -45.27 101.81
CA ASN A 62 -37.10 -46.27 101.63
C ASN A 62 -36.82 -47.47 102.54
N ASP A 63 -37.69 -47.69 103.53
CA ASP A 63 -37.63 -48.87 104.39
C ASP A 63 -38.46 -50.03 103.80
N MET A 64 -37.75 -51.08 103.40
CA MET A 64 -38.32 -52.21 102.67
C MET A 64 -39.06 -53.20 103.59
N LYS A 65 -39.09 -52.96 104.91
CA LYS A 65 -39.76 -53.85 105.87
C LYS A 65 -41.20 -53.41 106.17
N ASP A 66 -41.45 -52.11 106.19
CA ASP A 66 -42.72 -51.53 106.66
C ASP A 66 -43.45 -50.73 105.55
N GLY A 67 -42.79 -50.47 104.41
CA GLY A 67 -43.37 -49.81 103.24
C GLY A 67 -43.43 -48.28 103.32
N GLU A 68 -42.92 -47.67 104.39
CA GLU A 68 -42.90 -46.20 104.55
C GLU A 68 -41.68 -45.54 103.91
N THR A 69 -41.91 -44.32 103.42
CA THR A 69 -40.90 -43.46 102.77
C THR A 69 -40.72 -42.18 103.57
N TYR A 70 -39.47 -41.84 103.92
CA TYR A 70 -39.13 -40.60 104.61
C TYR A 70 -38.27 -39.71 103.71
N THR A 71 -38.74 -38.49 103.43
CA THR A 71 -38.05 -37.52 102.56
C THR A 71 -37.62 -36.29 103.35
N LYS A 72 -36.35 -35.89 103.21
CA LYS A 72 -35.84 -34.62 103.72
C LYS A 72 -35.11 -33.85 102.63
N THR A 73 -35.44 -32.58 102.50
CA THR A 73 -34.86 -31.66 101.51
C THR A 73 -34.00 -30.62 102.20
N GLY A 74 -32.83 -30.33 101.63
CA GLY A 74 -31.95 -29.25 102.07
C GLY A 74 -31.30 -28.57 100.88
N THR A 75 -31.18 -27.24 100.93
CA THR A 75 -30.53 -26.44 99.89
C THR A 75 -29.08 -26.22 100.28
N TRP A 76 -28.15 -26.62 99.42
CA TRP A 76 -26.71 -26.49 99.66
C TRP A 76 -26.02 -25.82 98.46
N LEU A 77 -25.03 -24.99 98.74
CA LEU A 77 -24.19 -24.33 97.74
C LEU A 77 -23.04 -25.28 97.41
N VAL A 78 -23.04 -25.88 96.21
CA VAL A 78 -22.09 -26.96 95.86
C VAL A 78 -21.03 -26.51 94.84
N PHE A 79 -21.23 -25.39 94.13
CA PHE A 79 -20.25 -24.88 93.16
C PHE A 79 -20.16 -23.34 93.23
N GLU A 80 -18.98 -22.82 93.57
CA GLU A 80 -18.62 -21.43 93.23
C GLU A 80 -18.05 -21.42 91.81
N ARG A 81 -18.53 -20.48 91.00
CA ARG A 81 -18.08 -20.26 89.62
C ARG A 81 -16.75 -19.51 89.67
N ASP A 82 -15.69 -20.07 89.10
CA ASP A 82 -14.41 -19.37 88.90
C ASP A 82 -14.56 -18.27 87.83
N GLY A 83 -15.12 -17.13 88.24
CA GLY A 83 -15.22 -15.92 87.42
C GLY A 83 -16.37 -15.89 86.39
N PRO A 84 -16.60 -14.74 85.72
CA PRO A 84 -17.63 -14.61 84.69
C PRO A 84 -17.31 -15.52 83.49
N VAL A 85 -18.32 -16.15 82.88
CA VAL A 85 -18.12 -16.91 81.62
C VAL A 85 -17.73 -15.92 80.53
N LYS A 86 -16.66 -16.25 79.82
CA LYS A 86 -16.08 -15.44 78.76
C LYS A 86 -15.85 -16.30 77.52
N THR A 87 -15.96 -15.65 76.37
CA THR A 87 -15.46 -16.13 75.09
C THR A 87 -14.22 -15.30 74.77
N HIS A 88 -13.16 -15.95 74.28
CA HIS A 88 -11.92 -15.28 73.91
C HIS A 88 -11.43 -15.74 72.53
N LEU A 89 -11.34 -14.82 71.57
CA LEU A 89 -10.81 -15.09 70.24
C LEU A 89 -9.27 -15.15 70.29
N ILE A 90 -8.69 -16.28 69.87
CA ILE A 90 -7.23 -16.49 69.85
C ILE A 90 -6.65 -16.17 68.47
N TYR A 91 -7.39 -16.47 67.40
CA TYR A 91 -6.88 -16.33 66.04
C TYR A 91 -8.01 -16.20 65.01
N PRO A 92 -7.88 -15.33 64.00
CA PRO A 92 -6.90 -14.24 63.92
C PRO A 92 -7.18 -13.19 65.00
N ASN A 93 -6.14 -12.69 65.66
CA ASN A 93 -6.28 -11.74 66.78
C ASN A 93 -5.47 -10.43 66.58
N GLY A 94 -4.78 -10.28 65.46
CA GLY A 94 -4.05 -9.06 65.13
C GLY A 94 -2.80 -9.28 64.29
N GLU A 95 -2.51 -8.33 63.40
CA GLU A 95 -1.28 -8.24 62.60
C GLU A 95 -1.03 -9.39 61.59
N GLU A 96 -1.84 -10.45 61.61
CA GLU A 96 -1.68 -11.55 60.65
C GLU A 96 -1.95 -11.10 59.21
N ASN A 97 -1.32 -11.76 58.23
CA ASN A 97 -1.59 -11.54 56.82
C ASN A 97 -2.19 -12.81 56.19
N LEU A 98 -3.51 -12.82 56.05
CA LEU A 98 -4.25 -13.93 55.47
C LEU A 98 -4.47 -13.71 53.98
N ILE A 99 -4.42 -14.78 53.18
CA ILE A 99 -4.55 -14.70 51.72
C ILE A 99 -5.92 -15.27 51.28
N ALA A 100 -6.71 -14.47 50.56
CA ALA A 100 -7.99 -14.93 50.01
C ALA A 100 -7.80 -16.09 49.03
N GLY A 101 -8.71 -17.07 49.08
CA GLY A 101 -8.59 -18.33 48.33
C GLY A 101 -7.83 -19.43 49.08
N LYS A 102 -7.31 -19.17 50.28
CA LYS A 102 -6.73 -20.16 51.18
C LYS A 102 -7.65 -20.42 52.38
N ILE A 103 -7.36 -21.51 53.09
CA ILE A 103 -8.07 -21.91 54.31
C ILE A 103 -7.19 -21.55 55.51
N TYR A 104 -7.74 -20.83 56.47
CA TYR A 104 -7.10 -20.49 57.73
C TYR A 104 -8.01 -20.91 58.90
N PRO A 105 -7.45 -21.33 60.04
CA PRO A 105 -8.27 -21.59 61.21
C PRO A 105 -8.86 -20.28 61.77
N ILE A 106 -10.01 -20.34 62.43
CA ILE A 106 -10.48 -19.36 63.41
C ILE A 106 -10.50 -20.08 64.73
N LYS A 107 -9.81 -19.56 65.75
CA LYS A 107 -9.65 -20.20 67.05
C LYS A 107 -10.18 -19.33 68.17
N TRP A 108 -10.91 -19.92 69.10
CA TRP A 108 -11.40 -19.24 70.30
C TRP A 108 -11.50 -20.20 71.48
N GLU A 109 -11.45 -19.67 72.70
CA GLU A 109 -11.66 -20.39 73.96
C GLU A 109 -12.97 -19.96 74.59
N ASN A 110 -13.63 -20.89 75.28
CA ASN A 110 -14.75 -20.61 76.17
C ASN A 110 -14.44 -21.26 77.53
N ASN A 111 -14.71 -20.53 78.61
CA ASN A 111 -14.44 -21.02 79.96
C ASN A 111 -15.50 -21.98 80.52
N ASP A 112 -16.63 -22.17 79.84
CA ASP A 112 -17.67 -23.13 80.23
C ASP A 112 -18.64 -23.46 79.06
N GLY A 113 -19.24 -24.66 79.06
CA GLY A 113 -20.48 -25.01 78.34
C GLY A 113 -20.43 -25.38 76.84
N PHE A 114 -21.56 -25.92 76.38
CA PHE A 114 -21.86 -26.14 74.95
C PHE A 114 -22.18 -24.81 74.28
N VAL A 115 -21.55 -24.56 73.13
CA VAL A 115 -21.65 -23.27 72.47
C VAL A 115 -21.94 -23.45 70.98
N LYS A 116 -23.08 -22.93 70.54
CA LYS A 116 -23.28 -22.59 69.13
C LYS A 116 -22.55 -21.28 68.87
N ALA A 117 -21.55 -21.29 67.98
CA ALA A 117 -20.79 -20.12 67.60
C ALA A 117 -21.21 -19.63 66.21
N TYR A 118 -21.49 -18.34 66.10
CA TYR A 118 -21.65 -17.64 64.83
C TYR A 118 -20.38 -16.85 64.57
N LEU A 119 -19.79 -17.07 63.40
CA LEU A 119 -18.51 -16.49 63.00
C LEU A 119 -18.75 -15.41 61.96
N TYR A 120 -18.12 -14.26 62.14
CA TYR A 120 -18.21 -13.11 61.25
C TYR A 120 -16.82 -12.58 60.95
N TYR A 121 -16.65 -11.97 59.78
CA TYR A 121 -15.47 -11.17 59.47
C TYR A 121 -15.87 -9.80 58.93
N SER A 122 -14.97 -8.84 59.09
CA SER A 122 -15.09 -7.49 58.55
C SER A 122 -13.80 -7.14 57.80
N ILE A 123 -13.92 -6.43 56.68
CA ILE A 123 -12.79 -5.77 56.00
C ILE A 123 -12.76 -4.26 56.26
N SER A 124 -13.71 -3.76 57.05
CA SER A 124 -13.92 -2.32 57.32
C SER A 124 -13.78 -2.01 58.81
N GLY A 125 -12.90 -2.72 59.52
CA GLY A 125 -12.61 -2.50 60.94
C GLY A 125 -13.77 -2.76 61.89
N GLY A 126 -14.74 -3.59 61.51
CA GLY A 126 -15.93 -3.89 62.33
C GLY A 126 -17.15 -3.02 62.07
N VAL A 127 -17.09 -2.10 61.09
CA VAL A 127 -18.27 -1.31 60.66
C VAL A 127 -19.32 -2.18 59.96
N ASN A 128 -18.89 -3.08 59.06
CA ASN A 128 -19.75 -4.03 58.37
C ASN A 128 -19.27 -5.45 58.62
N TRP A 129 -20.18 -6.34 59.03
CA TRP A 129 -19.88 -7.74 59.33
C TRP A 129 -20.50 -8.66 58.28
N ILE A 130 -19.68 -9.57 57.76
CA ILE A 130 -20.07 -10.62 56.81
C ILE A 130 -20.04 -11.95 57.56
N ILE A 131 -21.12 -12.71 57.45
CA ILE A 131 -21.23 -14.05 58.05
C ILE A 131 -20.20 -14.97 57.37
N ILE A 132 -19.43 -15.69 58.19
CA ILE A 132 -18.55 -16.78 57.75
C ILE A 132 -19.34 -18.08 57.74
N ASP A 133 -19.81 -18.51 58.90
CA ASP A 133 -20.61 -19.71 59.12
C ASP A 133 -21.15 -19.76 60.57
N SER A 134 -21.93 -20.80 60.90
CA SER A 134 -22.29 -21.17 62.28
C SER A 134 -21.87 -22.60 62.61
N THR A 135 -21.38 -22.87 63.82
CA THR A 135 -21.03 -24.23 64.27
C THR A 135 -22.29 -25.05 64.59
N ASN A 136 -22.20 -26.38 64.42
CA ASN A 136 -23.30 -27.30 64.75
C ASN A 136 -23.62 -27.31 66.26
N GLU A 137 -24.87 -27.60 66.59
CA GLU A 137 -25.32 -27.82 67.98
C GLU A 137 -24.76 -29.16 68.50
N ASN A 138 -24.25 -29.19 69.74
CA ASN A 138 -23.88 -30.38 70.53
C ASN A 138 -22.49 -31.04 70.36
N THR A 139 -21.44 -30.34 69.92
CA THR A 139 -20.08 -30.90 69.96
C THR A 139 -19.24 -30.35 71.13
N TYR A 140 -18.98 -31.19 72.14
CA TYR A 140 -17.87 -30.99 73.11
C TYR A 140 -16.56 -31.11 72.32
N HIS A 141 -15.96 -29.98 71.95
CA HIS A 141 -14.59 -29.95 71.45
C HIS A 141 -13.70 -29.33 72.50
N ASN A 142 -12.55 -29.98 72.72
CA ASN A 142 -11.50 -29.52 73.62
C ASN A 142 -11.13 -28.07 73.28
N SER A 143 -11.38 -27.14 74.20
CA SER A 143 -10.89 -25.76 74.10
C SER A 143 -9.38 -25.79 73.86
N PRO A 144 -8.82 -25.05 72.88
CA PRO A 144 -9.50 -24.07 72.03
C PRO A 144 -10.28 -24.67 70.85
N PHE A 145 -11.44 -24.09 70.56
CA PHE A 145 -12.24 -24.38 69.36
C PHE A 145 -11.50 -23.94 68.10
N THR A 146 -11.73 -24.63 66.98
CA THR A 146 -11.15 -24.27 65.68
C THR A 146 -12.16 -24.46 64.54
N TYR A 147 -12.30 -23.46 63.67
CA TYR A 147 -13.08 -23.53 62.43
C TYR A 147 -12.19 -23.27 61.21
N ASN A 148 -12.25 -24.12 60.19
CA ASN A 148 -11.46 -23.95 58.96
C ASN A 148 -12.16 -22.97 58.00
N TRP A 149 -11.77 -21.70 58.07
CA TRP A 149 -12.32 -20.63 57.26
C TRP A 149 -11.66 -20.53 55.89
N PHE A 150 -12.42 -20.83 54.83
CA PHE A 150 -12.06 -20.44 53.47
C PHE A 150 -12.30 -18.95 53.26
N ILE A 151 -11.23 -18.18 53.03
CA ILE A 151 -11.35 -16.74 52.83
C ILE A 151 -11.87 -16.47 51.41
N PRO A 152 -13.02 -15.79 51.24
CA PRO A 152 -13.68 -15.63 49.95
C PRO A 152 -12.90 -14.72 48.99
N LEU A 153 -12.98 -15.03 47.69
CA LEU A 153 -12.41 -14.23 46.60
C LEU A 153 -13.35 -13.12 46.10
N SER A 154 -14.36 -12.76 46.88
CA SER A 154 -15.44 -11.83 46.49
C SER A 154 -15.00 -10.37 46.36
N HIS A 155 -13.90 -10.00 47.01
CA HIS A 155 -13.39 -8.64 47.02
C HIS A 155 -12.42 -8.39 45.85
N PRO A 156 -12.29 -7.14 45.36
CA PRO A 156 -11.25 -6.79 44.41
C PRO A 156 -9.82 -7.15 44.88
N PRO A 157 -8.88 -7.45 43.96
CA PRO A 157 -7.48 -7.65 44.33
C PRO A 157 -6.91 -6.44 45.07
N GLY A 158 -6.24 -6.68 46.20
CA GLY A 158 -5.76 -5.62 47.07
C GLY A 158 -5.39 -6.11 48.47
N ILE A 159 -4.91 -5.18 49.29
CA ILE A 159 -4.55 -5.41 50.69
C ILE A 159 -5.59 -4.68 51.56
N TYR A 160 -6.32 -5.44 52.36
CA TYR A 160 -7.30 -4.92 53.32
C TYR A 160 -6.69 -5.02 54.71
N SER A 161 -6.13 -3.93 55.22
CA SER A 161 -5.33 -3.91 56.46
C SER A 161 -6.12 -3.69 57.74
N ASN A 162 -7.42 -3.45 57.64
CA ASN A 162 -8.31 -3.19 58.77
C ASN A 162 -9.35 -4.30 58.91
N CYS A 163 -8.90 -5.56 58.85
CA CYS A 163 -9.78 -6.71 58.97
C CYS A 163 -9.99 -7.10 60.43
N LYS A 164 -11.19 -7.58 60.76
CA LYS A 164 -11.53 -8.14 62.06
C LYS A 164 -12.31 -9.44 61.91
N VAL A 165 -12.21 -10.31 62.91
CA VAL A 165 -13.09 -11.47 63.08
C VAL A 165 -13.85 -11.29 64.38
N LYS A 166 -15.10 -11.76 64.40
CA LYS A 166 -15.94 -11.81 65.58
C LYS A 166 -16.51 -13.21 65.73
N VAL A 167 -16.52 -13.68 66.96
CA VAL A 167 -17.21 -14.90 67.37
C VAL A 167 -18.34 -14.50 68.33
N ILE A 168 -19.55 -14.96 68.05
CA ILE A 168 -20.72 -14.80 68.94
C ILE A 168 -21.17 -16.18 69.37
N THR A 169 -21.26 -16.41 70.67
CA THR A 169 -21.51 -17.71 71.27
C THR A 169 -22.78 -17.69 72.12
N TRP A 170 -23.59 -18.74 71.97
CA TRP A 170 -24.80 -18.95 72.75
C TRP A 170 -24.64 -20.16 73.65
N LEU A 171 -24.78 -19.95 74.96
CA LEU A 171 -24.80 -20.98 75.99
C LEU A 171 -26.23 -21.49 76.18
N ASP A 172 -26.44 -22.80 76.07
CA ASP A 172 -27.76 -23.39 76.29
C ASP A 172 -27.94 -23.78 77.77
N GLY A 173 -29.11 -23.48 78.35
CA GLY A 173 -29.53 -23.97 79.67
C GLY A 173 -29.48 -23.02 80.89
N VAL A 174 -29.06 -21.75 80.76
CA VAL A 174 -28.98 -20.81 81.92
C VAL A 174 -29.56 -19.40 81.68
N GLY A 175 -30.42 -19.24 80.66
CA GLY A 175 -30.90 -17.92 80.25
C GLY A 175 -29.87 -17.23 79.35
N LEU A 176 -30.36 -16.79 78.19
CA LEU A 176 -29.60 -16.30 77.06
C LEU A 176 -28.62 -15.18 77.46
N THR A 177 -27.34 -15.51 77.64
CA THR A 177 -26.26 -14.53 77.66
C THR A 177 -25.47 -14.67 76.38
N GLU A 178 -25.67 -13.74 75.45
CA GLU A 178 -24.84 -13.59 74.26
C GLU A 178 -23.45 -13.17 74.73
N LEU A 179 -22.46 -14.04 74.50
CA LEU A 179 -21.06 -13.69 74.69
C LEU A 179 -20.44 -13.49 73.32
N SER A 180 -19.61 -12.47 73.19
CA SER A 180 -18.92 -12.18 71.95
C SER A 180 -17.51 -11.73 72.23
N ASP A 181 -16.60 -12.10 71.34
CA ASP A 181 -15.27 -11.52 71.29
C ASP A 181 -14.91 -11.17 69.85
N GLU A 182 -14.09 -10.13 69.70
CA GLU A 182 -13.58 -9.67 68.43
C GLU A 182 -12.05 -9.68 68.47
N SER A 183 -11.40 -9.75 67.31
CA SER A 183 -9.95 -9.63 67.22
C SER A 183 -9.46 -8.32 67.88
N ASP A 184 -8.52 -8.44 68.82
CA ASP A 184 -7.97 -7.34 69.63
C ASP A 184 -7.39 -6.23 68.75
N ASN A 185 -6.63 -6.63 67.73
CA ASN A 185 -6.05 -5.73 66.74
C ASN A 185 -6.53 -6.10 65.33
N PRO A 186 -6.52 -5.13 64.40
CA PRO A 186 -6.80 -5.44 63.01
C PRO A 186 -5.72 -6.37 62.43
N PHE A 187 -6.15 -7.28 61.57
CA PHE A 187 -5.27 -8.08 60.73
C PHE A 187 -5.47 -7.70 59.26
N THR A 188 -4.67 -8.30 58.37
CA THR A 188 -4.70 -8.03 56.94
C THR A 188 -5.27 -9.21 56.16
N ILE A 189 -6.18 -8.94 55.21
CA ILE A 189 -6.55 -9.89 54.15
C ILE A 189 -5.99 -9.40 52.82
N THR A 190 -5.13 -10.19 52.21
CA THR A 190 -4.61 -9.95 50.85
C THR A 190 -5.41 -10.75 49.84
N VAL A 191 -6.07 -10.07 48.91
CA VAL A 191 -6.73 -10.69 47.77
C VAL A 191 -5.78 -10.69 46.57
N PRO A 192 -5.32 -11.85 46.09
CA PRO A 192 -4.35 -11.89 45.00
C PRO A 192 -4.94 -11.43 43.66
N ALA A 193 -4.11 -10.94 42.75
CA ALA A 193 -4.49 -10.75 41.35
C ALA A 193 -4.47 -12.10 40.63
N TRP A 194 -5.59 -12.82 40.73
CA TRP A 194 -5.74 -14.21 40.30
C TRP A 194 -6.35 -14.38 38.89
N GLN A 195 -6.53 -13.30 38.13
CA GLN A 195 -7.01 -13.38 36.74
C GLN A 195 -6.01 -14.11 35.80
N PRO A 196 -6.46 -14.64 34.66
CA PRO A 196 -5.55 -15.12 33.62
C PRO A 196 -4.58 -14.02 33.18
N LYS A 197 -3.29 -14.36 33.03
CA LYS A 197 -2.21 -13.42 32.70
C LYS A 197 -1.64 -13.70 31.33
N ASN A 198 -0.93 -12.70 30.79
CA ASN A 198 -0.19 -12.82 29.53
C ASN A 198 -1.05 -13.32 28.37
N LEU A 199 -2.29 -12.84 28.28
CA LEU A 199 -3.15 -13.12 27.13
C LEU A 199 -2.47 -12.56 25.87
N SER A 200 -2.33 -13.41 24.86
CA SER A 200 -1.81 -13.08 23.55
C SER A 200 -2.72 -13.70 22.47
N ALA A 201 -2.78 -13.05 21.32
CA ALA A 201 -3.62 -13.45 20.20
C ALA A 201 -2.77 -13.50 18.92
N PHE A 202 -2.93 -14.54 18.12
CA PHE A 202 -2.19 -14.75 16.87
C PHE A 202 -3.17 -15.15 15.77
N ALA A 203 -3.17 -14.42 14.65
CA ALA A 203 -3.84 -14.92 13.45
C ALA A 203 -3.07 -16.14 12.93
N THR A 204 -3.76 -17.26 12.80
CA THR A 204 -3.18 -18.55 12.37
C THR A 204 -3.71 -19.01 11.03
N ALA A 205 -4.88 -18.51 10.65
CA ALA A 205 -5.46 -18.68 9.31
C ALA A 205 -6.41 -17.51 9.01
N GLU A 206 -7.00 -17.59 7.83
CA GLU A 206 -7.93 -16.65 7.18
C GLU A 206 -9.03 -16.11 8.11
N GLU A 207 -9.61 -17.00 8.92
CA GLU A 207 -10.74 -16.72 9.82
C GLU A 207 -10.47 -17.24 11.24
N VAL A 208 -9.19 -17.51 11.55
CA VAL A 208 -8.80 -18.21 12.78
C VAL A 208 -7.77 -17.44 13.60
N ILE A 209 -8.16 -17.04 14.80
CA ILE A 209 -7.28 -16.44 15.82
C ILE A 209 -7.01 -17.43 16.95
N ARG A 210 -5.74 -17.75 17.20
CA ARG A 210 -5.29 -18.53 18.35
C ARG A 210 -5.02 -17.62 19.54
N LEU A 211 -5.65 -17.89 20.66
CA LEU A 211 -5.42 -17.25 21.95
C LEU A 211 -4.54 -18.14 22.83
N LEU A 212 -3.57 -17.53 23.52
CA LEU A 212 -2.68 -18.17 24.50
C LEU A 212 -2.64 -17.33 25.78
N TRP A 213 -2.67 -17.97 26.95
CA TRP A 213 -2.60 -17.29 28.25
C TRP A 213 -1.97 -18.19 29.33
N GLN A 214 -1.66 -17.58 30.47
CA GLN A 214 -1.10 -18.25 31.65
C GLN A 214 -2.08 -18.20 32.83
N HIS A 215 -2.07 -19.26 33.63
CA HIS A 215 -2.89 -19.38 34.84
C HIS A 215 -2.26 -18.65 36.04
N TYR A 216 -3.07 -18.39 37.06
CA TYR A 216 -2.57 -18.07 38.39
C TYR A 216 -2.03 -19.35 39.06
N PRO A 217 -0.79 -19.36 39.61
CA PRO A 217 -0.10 -20.59 39.98
C PRO A 217 -0.64 -21.30 41.22
N GLU A 218 -1.34 -20.61 42.12
CA GLU A 218 -1.74 -21.20 43.41
C GLU A 218 -2.94 -22.16 43.31
N PHE A 219 -3.75 -22.08 42.24
CA PHE A 219 -4.90 -22.95 42.05
C PHE A 219 -5.38 -23.02 40.60
N ILE A 220 -6.07 -24.10 40.26
CA ILE A 220 -6.75 -24.27 38.97
C ILE A 220 -8.17 -23.70 39.06
N TYR A 221 -8.55 -22.94 38.03
CA TYR A 221 -9.89 -22.39 37.85
C TYR A 221 -10.93 -23.48 37.62
N ASP A 222 -12.20 -23.16 37.87
CA ASP A 222 -13.32 -24.03 37.51
C ASP A 222 -13.74 -23.81 36.04
N SER A 223 -13.65 -22.57 35.55
CA SER A 223 -13.85 -22.24 34.13
C SER A 223 -13.19 -20.92 33.72
N ILE A 224 -12.98 -20.73 32.43
CA ILE A 224 -12.52 -19.48 31.82
C ILE A 224 -13.58 -18.98 30.84
N GLN A 225 -13.89 -17.69 30.88
CA GLN A 225 -14.79 -17.05 29.90
C GLN A 225 -14.00 -16.16 28.95
N VAL A 226 -14.22 -16.35 27.66
CA VAL A 226 -13.60 -15.59 26.57
C VAL A 226 -14.56 -14.51 26.11
N PHE A 227 -14.08 -13.28 26.07
CA PHE A 227 -14.80 -12.13 25.56
C PHE A 227 -14.11 -11.57 24.33
N ARG A 228 -14.89 -11.18 23.33
CA ARG A 228 -14.41 -10.61 22.07
C ARG A 228 -15.20 -9.34 21.72
N LYS A 229 -14.53 -8.40 21.04
CA LYS A 229 -15.20 -7.35 20.25
C LYS A 229 -14.47 -7.11 18.92
N PRO A 230 -15.18 -6.84 17.81
CA PRO A 230 -14.58 -6.46 16.53
C PRO A 230 -14.13 -4.98 16.55
N ASP A 231 -13.27 -4.59 15.59
CA ASP A 231 -12.72 -3.24 15.45
C ASP A 231 -13.62 -2.26 14.68
N LEU A 232 -14.68 -2.71 13.99
CA LEU A 232 -15.62 -1.81 13.30
C LEU A 232 -17.02 -2.40 13.04
N TYR A 233 -18.01 -1.49 13.06
CA TYR A 233 -19.46 -1.64 12.81
C TYR A 233 -20.29 -2.37 13.88
N GLY A 234 -20.99 -1.59 14.73
CA GLY A 234 -22.17 -2.04 15.48
C GLY A 234 -21.88 -2.85 16.75
N ASN A 235 -22.03 -2.17 17.90
CA ASN A 235 -21.76 -2.63 19.28
C ASN A 235 -20.27 -2.87 19.63
N ASN A 236 -19.58 -1.77 19.97
CA ASN A 236 -18.17 -1.74 20.40
C ASN A 236 -17.91 -2.34 21.80
N GLN A 237 -18.81 -3.21 22.28
CA GLN A 237 -18.74 -3.81 23.61
C GLN A 237 -18.20 -5.24 23.53
N PHE A 238 -17.45 -5.64 24.55
CA PHE A 238 -17.00 -7.02 24.70
C PHE A 238 -18.19 -7.94 24.98
N GLY A 239 -18.48 -8.83 24.04
CA GLY A 239 -19.44 -9.93 24.21
C GLY A 239 -18.76 -11.22 24.65
N ARG A 240 -19.42 -12.02 25.50
CA ARG A 240 -18.93 -13.37 25.84
C ARG A 240 -19.17 -14.30 24.66
N ILE A 241 -18.11 -14.89 24.11
CA ILE A 241 -18.19 -15.80 22.95
C ILE A 241 -17.95 -17.27 23.32
N LYS A 242 -17.29 -17.53 24.46
CA LYS A 242 -16.99 -18.92 24.88
C LYS A 242 -16.85 -19.06 26.39
N LYS A 243 -17.22 -20.24 26.91
CA LYS A 243 -16.85 -20.74 28.23
C LYS A 243 -15.99 -21.99 28.02
N LEU A 244 -14.80 -22.00 28.61
CA LEU A 244 -13.79 -23.04 28.50
C LEU A 244 -13.60 -23.76 29.86
N PRO A 245 -13.12 -25.02 29.85
CA PRO A 245 -12.65 -25.68 31.06
C PRO A 245 -11.56 -24.85 31.77
N GLY A 246 -11.53 -24.88 33.10
CA GLY A 246 -10.63 -24.02 33.87
C GLY A 246 -9.14 -24.33 33.72
N TYR A 247 -8.77 -25.50 33.20
CA TYR A 247 -7.38 -25.88 32.91
C TYR A 247 -6.88 -25.39 31.54
N ALA A 248 -7.74 -24.88 30.65
CA ALA A 248 -7.34 -24.46 29.31
C ALA A 248 -6.31 -23.31 29.36
N THR A 249 -5.24 -23.42 28.57
CA THR A 249 -4.21 -22.37 28.35
C THR A 249 -4.18 -21.83 26.92
N MET A 250 -4.99 -22.43 26.04
CA MET A 250 -5.06 -22.11 24.62
C MET A 250 -6.48 -22.31 24.08
N TRP A 251 -6.89 -21.49 23.10
CA TRP A 251 -8.12 -21.68 22.34
C TRP A 251 -8.03 -21.08 20.93
N PHE A 252 -8.79 -21.60 19.97
CA PHE A 252 -8.91 -21.07 18.62
C PHE A 252 -10.30 -20.48 18.40
N ASP A 253 -10.36 -19.20 18.06
CA ASP A 253 -11.55 -18.55 17.53
C ASP A 253 -11.59 -18.77 16.02
N SER A 254 -12.56 -19.55 15.54
CA SER A 254 -12.78 -19.86 14.11
C SER A 254 -14.01 -19.14 13.53
N THR A 255 -14.42 -18.05 14.18
CA THR A 255 -15.61 -17.26 13.79
C THR A 255 -15.24 -15.83 13.44
N CYS A 256 -13.98 -15.60 13.07
CA CYS A 256 -13.46 -14.29 12.71
C CYS A 256 -13.64 -14.04 11.21
N GLU A 257 -13.92 -12.80 10.83
CA GLU A 257 -13.99 -12.38 9.44
C GLU A 257 -12.60 -11.99 8.93
N TRP A 258 -12.44 -12.01 7.60
CA TRP A 258 -11.19 -11.68 6.91
C TRP A 258 -10.77 -10.21 7.10
N ASN A 259 -9.45 -9.97 7.24
CA ASN A 259 -8.87 -8.64 7.38
C ASN A 259 -9.57 -7.76 8.45
N MET A 260 -9.96 -8.38 9.56
CA MET A 260 -10.61 -7.72 10.69
C MET A 260 -9.76 -7.87 11.95
N THR A 261 -9.64 -6.78 12.69
CA THR A 261 -8.99 -6.78 14.00
C THR A 261 -10.01 -7.17 15.06
N TYR A 262 -9.64 -8.11 15.92
CA TYR A 262 -10.44 -8.54 17.06
C TYR A 262 -9.67 -8.29 18.35
N TYR A 263 -10.37 -7.83 19.37
CA TYR A 263 -9.84 -7.65 20.73
C TYR A 263 -10.44 -8.71 21.65
N TYR A 264 -9.60 -9.28 22.49
CA TYR A 264 -9.95 -10.34 23.42
C TYR A 264 -9.58 -9.97 24.84
N LYS A 265 -10.40 -10.39 25.79
CA LYS A 265 -10.06 -10.43 27.22
C LYS A 265 -10.69 -11.66 27.87
N LEU A 266 -10.05 -12.16 28.91
CA LEU A 266 -10.49 -13.34 29.65
C LEU A 266 -10.87 -12.97 31.07
N ARG A 267 -11.72 -13.78 31.70
CA ARG A 267 -11.83 -13.86 33.16
C ARG A 267 -12.01 -15.30 33.59
N ALA A 268 -11.48 -15.64 34.76
CA ALA A 268 -11.59 -16.96 35.35
C ALA A 268 -12.71 -16.99 36.42
N PHE A 269 -13.19 -18.19 36.72
CA PHE A 269 -14.12 -18.44 37.82
C PHE A 269 -13.55 -19.48 38.78
N LYS A 270 -13.70 -19.23 40.08
CA LYS A 270 -13.36 -20.16 41.16
C LYS A 270 -14.37 -20.06 42.30
N TYR A 271 -14.98 -21.17 42.70
CA TYR A 271 -16.01 -21.24 43.75
C TYR A 271 -17.13 -20.20 43.55
N ASN A 272 -17.61 -20.06 42.30
CA ASN A 272 -18.59 -19.05 41.86
C ASN A 272 -18.14 -17.58 41.91
N TYR A 273 -16.92 -17.28 42.39
CA TYR A 273 -16.34 -15.95 42.27
C TYR A 273 -15.72 -15.74 40.90
N ALA A 274 -15.84 -14.53 40.36
CA ALA A 274 -15.25 -14.13 39.09
C ALA A 274 -13.97 -13.32 39.35
N SER A 275 -12.91 -13.60 38.59
CA SER A 275 -11.71 -12.75 38.62
C SER A 275 -12.00 -11.40 37.96
N THR A 276 -11.11 -10.44 38.20
CA THR A 276 -10.94 -9.31 37.27
C THR A 276 -10.57 -9.82 35.87
N TYR A 277 -10.67 -8.95 34.85
CA TYR A 277 -10.29 -9.33 33.48
C TYR A 277 -8.76 -9.39 33.32
N SER A 278 -8.29 -10.23 32.38
CA SER A 278 -6.92 -10.22 31.86
C SER A 278 -6.59 -8.90 31.17
N ASN A 279 -5.33 -8.76 30.73
CA ASN A 279 -4.99 -7.77 29.71
C ASN A 279 -5.83 -7.98 28.44
N ILE A 280 -5.99 -6.92 27.65
CA ILE A 280 -6.58 -7.01 26.31
C ILE A 280 -5.48 -7.47 25.36
N ALA A 281 -5.77 -8.47 24.54
CA ALA A 281 -4.94 -8.88 23.40
C ALA A 281 -5.70 -8.63 22.11
N SER A 282 -4.99 -8.37 21.02
CA SER A 282 -5.61 -8.25 19.70
C SER A 282 -4.82 -8.98 18.63
N ALA A 283 -5.53 -9.39 17.58
CA ALA A 283 -4.95 -9.90 16.35
C ALA A 283 -5.83 -9.49 15.17
N THR A 284 -5.20 -9.29 14.02
CA THR A 284 -5.87 -9.04 12.74
C THR A 284 -5.77 -10.30 11.91
N THR A 285 -6.91 -10.82 11.44
CA THR A 285 -6.95 -11.97 10.51
C THR A 285 -6.20 -11.66 9.21
N ASN A 286 -5.79 -12.71 8.48
CA ASN A 286 -4.91 -12.58 7.32
C ASN A 286 -5.45 -11.57 6.29
N ARG A 287 -4.52 -10.93 5.58
CA ARG A 287 -4.79 -9.87 4.60
C ARG A 287 -4.07 -10.21 3.29
N LEU A 288 -4.70 -9.90 2.15
CA LEU A 288 -4.03 -9.98 0.85
C LEU A 288 -2.92 -8.92 0.79
N ASN A 289 -1.69 -9.38 0.56
CA ASN A 289 -0.55 -8.49 0.44
C ASN A 289 -0.58 -7.75 -0.91
N THR A 290 -0.26 -6.47 -0.87
CA THR A 290 -0.22 -5.61 -2.04
C THR A 290 0.90 -6.03 -3.00
N PRO A 291 0.65 -6.11 -4.32
CA PRO A 291 1.71 -6.28 -5.32
C PRO A 291 2.72 -5.12 -5.26
N THR A 292 4.00 -5.40 -5.42
CA THR A 292 5.05 -4.36 -5.43
C THR A 292 5.89 -4.43 -6.71
N GLN A 293 6.85 -3.51 -6.87
CA GLN A 293 7.75 -3.49 -8.03
C GLN A 293 7.02 -3.51 -9.39
N LEU A 294 5.90 -2.79 -9.48
CA LEU A 294 5.19 -2.59 -10.73
C LEU A 294 6.13 -1.92 -11.73
N HIS A 295 6.27 -2.50 -12.91
CA HIS A 295 7.06 -1.95 -14.00
C HIS A 295 6.34 -2.17 -15.33
N LEU A 296 6.62 -1.30 -16.30
CA LEU A 296 5.95 -1.27 -17.59
C LEU A 296 6.99 -1.28 -18.70
N ILE A 297 6.80 -2.15 -19.68
CA ILE A 297 7.63 -2.23 -20.88
C ILE A 297 6.68 -2.05 -22.07
N SER A 298 6.72 -0.89 -22.71
CA SER A 298 6.17 -0.79 -24.06
C SER A 298 7.12 -1.56 -24.96
N SER A 299 6.64 -2.49 -25.78
CA SER A 299 7.49 -3.27 -26.70
C SER A 299 7.13 -3.03 -28.17
N SER A 300 5.96 -2.42 -28.41
CA SER A 300 5.47 -1.99 -29.71
C SER A 300 4.49 -0.82 -29.54
N PRO A 301 4.13 -0.09 -30.61
CA PRO A 301 3.21 1.05 -30.53
C PRO A 301 1.84 0.71 -29.89
N GLU A 302 1.41 -0.55 -29.95
CA GLU A 302 0.07 -1.00 -29.50
C GLU A 302 0.13 -2.07 -28.40
N LYS A 303 1.29 -2.23 -27.74
CA LYS A 303 1.44 -3.21 -26.65
C LYS A 303 2.25 -2.66 -25.48
N ILE A 304 1.73 -2.92 -24.28
CA ILE A 304 2.42 -2.65 -23.01
C ILE A 304 2.43 -3.95 -22.20
N VAL A 305 3.63 -4.45 -21.88
CA VAL A 305 3.83 -5.53 -20.92
C VAL A 305 3.90 -4.90 -19.54
N ILE A 306 3.07 -5.38 -18.62
CA ILE A 306 2.97 -4.97 -17.23
C ILE A 306 3.53 -6.11 -16.38
N GLY A 307 4.52 -5.83 -15.55
CA GLY A 307 5.09 -6.81 -14.62
C GLY A 307 5.04 -6.30 -13.18
N TRP A 308 4.88 -7.20 -12.22
CA TRP A 308 4.87 -6.89 -10.79
C TRP A 308 5.45 -8.05 -9.99
N LYS A 309 5.79 -7.77 -8.73
CA LYS A 309 6.13 -8.79 -7.74
C LYS A 309 4.90 -9.21 -6.98
N ASP A 310 4.65 -10.52 -6.98
CA ASP A 310 3.71 -11.18 -6.10
C ASP A 310 4.23 -11.18 -4.65
N ASN A 311 3.40 -10.73 -3.70
CA ASN A 311 3.68 -10.81 -2.26
C ASN A 311 2.59 -11.56 -1.48
N SER A 312 1.52 -12.00 -2.15
CA SER A 312 0.39 -12.66 -1.53
C SER A 312 0.52 -14.18 -1.69
N ASN A 313 0.00 -14.93 -0.72
CA ASN A 313 -0.02 -16.41 -0.75
C ASN A 313 -1.46 -16.95 -0.75
N TYR A 314 -2.44 -16.05 -0.86
CA TYR A 314 -3.85 -16.31 -0.55
C TYR A 314 -4.81 -15.69 -1.58
N GLU A 315 -4.29 -15.10 -2.65
CA GLU A 315 -5.06 -14.51 -3.73
C GLU A 315 -5.56 -15.60 -4.67
N THR A 316 -6.72 -15.35 -5.29
CA THR A 316 -7.22 -16.17 -6.41
C THR A 316 -6.91 -15.52 -7.75
N GLY A 317 -6.35 -14.30 -7.75
CA GLY A 317 -5.96 -13.58 -8.95
C GLY A 317 -5.49 -12.16 -8.68
N TYR A 318 -5.26 -11.43 -9.77
CA TYR A 318 -4.89 -10.02 -9.77
C TYR A 318 -5.77 -9.24 -10.74
N GLU A 319 -6.27 -8.09 -10.28
CA GLU A 319 -6.92 -7.13 -11.16
C GLU A 319 -5.90 -6.12 -11.69
N ILE A 320 -5.89 -5.93 -13.02
CA ILE A 320 -5.09 -4.92 -13.68
C ILE A 320 -5.99 -3.74 -14.00
N TRP A 321 -5.61 -2.57 -13.48
CA TRP A 321 -6.32 -1.33 -13.70
C TRP A 321 -5.50 -0.39 -14.55
N ARG A 322 -6.17 0.28 -15.49
CA ARG A 322 -5.58 1.25 -16.40
C ARG A 322 -6.36 2.54 -16.39
N ARG A 323 -5.68 3.65 -16.64
CA ARG A 323 -6.30 4.89 -17.11
C ARG A 323 -5.45 5.54 -18.18
N ARG A 324 -6.10 6.27 -19.08
CA ARG A 324 -5.45 7.01 -20.17
C ARG A 324 -5.43 8.50 -19.86
N LYS A 325 -4.41 9.20 -20.32
CA LYS A 325 -4.38 10.66 -20.32
C LYS A 325 -5.07 11.24 -21.56
N SER A 326 -5.86 12.29 -21.37
CA SER A 326 -6.48 13.08 -22.44
C SER A 326 -6.14 14.55 -22.20
N GLY A 327 -5.32 15.13 -23.07
CA GLY A 327 -4.72 16.45 -22.83
C GLY A 327 -3.85 16.45 -21.56
N ASN A 328 -4.13 17.37 -20.64
CA ASN A 328 -3.45 17.44 -19.33
C ASN A 328 -4.16 16.63 -18.22
N ASN A 329 -5.32 16.04 -18.51
CA ASN A 329 -6.15 15.37 -17.51
C ASN A 329 -6.07 13.85 -17.64
N TRP A 330 -6.15 13.16 -16.50
CA TRP A 330 -6.28 11.70 -16.45
C TRP A 330 -7.75 11.30 -16.49
N GLY A 331 -8.08 10.31 -17.31
CA GLY A 331 -9.40 9.66 -17.28
C GLY A 331 -9.61 8.81 -16.03
N ASN A 332 -10.78 8.19 -15.94
CA ASN A 332 -11.14 7.27 -14.87
C ASN A 332 -10.29 5.99 -14.93
N TRP A 333 -10.07 5.40 -13.75
CA TRP A 333 -9.50 4.06 -13.64
C TRP A 333 -10.54 3.02 -14.05
N THR A 334 -10.15 2.08 -14.91
CA THR A 334 -10.98 0.95 -15.32
C THR A 334 -10.20 -0.34 -15.14
N ILE A 335 -10.89 -1.41 -14.71
CA ILE A 335 -10.34 -2.76 -14.81
C ILE A 335 -10.22 -3.09 -16.29
N ILE A 336 -9.05 -3.55 -16.71
CA ILE A 336 -8.84 -4.00 -18.09
C ILE A 336 -8.74 -5.51 -18.20
N ASP A 337 -8.29 -6.18 -17.13
CA ASP A 337 -8.28 -7.63 -17.05
C ASP A 337 -8.14 -8.13 -15.60
N THR A 338 -8.45 -9.41 -15.40
CA THR A 338 -8.18 -10.17 -14.19
C THR A 338 -7.42 -11.44 -14.53
N VAL A 339 -6.19 -11.57 -14.03
CA VAL A 339 -5.32 -12.73 -14.27
C VAL A 339 -5.39 -13.70 -13.09
N PRO A 340 -5.13 -15.01 -13.30
CA PRO A 340 -5.19 -16.01 -12.23
C PRO A 340 -4.11 -15.80 -11.15
N GLN A 341 -4.27 -16.49 -10.02
CA GLN A 341 -3.32 -16.51 -8.89
C GLN A 341 -1.86 -16.74 -9.33
N ASN A 342 -0.88 -16.25 -8.55
CA ASN A 342 0.55 -16.31 -8.85
C ASN A 342 1.00 -15.63 -10.17
N SER A 343 0.12 -14.92 -10.86
CA SER A 343 0.52 -14.18 -12.06
C SER A 343 1.43 -13.00 -11.68
N ILE A 344 2.56 -12.86 -12.38
CA ILE A 344 3.53 -11.78 -12.18
C ILE A 344 3.60 -10.81 -13.37
N ALA A 345 2.85 -11.07 -14.44
CA ALA A 345 2.83 -10.25 -15.63
C ALA A 345 1.50 -10.33 -16.39
N TYR A 346 1.22 -9.29 -17.18
CA TYR A 346 0.09 -9.19 -18.11
C TYR A 346 0.50 -8.34 -19.32
N THR A 347 -0.04 -8.63 -20.52
CA THR A 347 0.21 -7.82 -21.70
C THR A 347 -1.07 -7.13 -22.16
N ASP A 348 -1.10 -5.81 -22.07
CA ASP A 348 -2.19 -5.00 -22.62
C ASP A 348 -1.97 -4.76 -24.12
N THR A 349 -2.86 -5.33 -24.93
CA THR A 349 -2.89 -5.19 -26.39
C THR A 349 -3.98 -4.23 -26.89
N HIS A 350 -4.67 -3.54 -25.98
CA HIS A 350 -5.78 -2.62 -26.29
C HIS A 350 -5.38 -1.17 -26.04
N VAL A 351 -4.10 -0.86 -26.24
CA VAL A 351 -3.53 0.47 -26.05
C VAL A 351 -3.40 1.15 -27.39
N GLU A 352 -3.77 2.43 -27.44
CA GLU A 352 -3.59 3.26 -28.61
C GLU A 352 -2.16 3.79 -28.65
N VAL A 353 -1.64 3.92 -29.86
CA VAL A 353 -0.34 4.53 -30.17
C VAL A 353 -0.21 5.98 -29.68
N ASN A 354 1.04 6.40 -29.38
CA ASN A 354 1.35 7.77 -28.95
C ASN A 354 0.42 8.31 -27.82
N ARG A 355 0.02 7.43 -26.89
CA ARG A 355 -0.74 7.77 -25.69
C ARG A 355 0.05 7.52 -24.42
N GLU A 356 -0.30 8.30 -23.40
CA GLU A 356 0.17 8.09 -22.04
C GLU A 356 -0.86 7.27 -21.25
N TYR A 357 -0.40 6.17 -20.68
CA TYR A 357 -1.20 5.28 -19.84
C TYR A 357 -0.59 5.20 -18.45
N ARG A 358 -1.45 4.95 -17.46
CA ARG A 358 -1.04 4.63 -16.09
C ARG A 358 -1.71 3.35 -15.65
N TYR A 359 -0.95 2.50 -14.97
CA TYR A 359 -1.40 1.20 -14.48
C TYR A 359 -1.24 1.10 -12.97
N LYS A 360 -2.06 0.27 -12.35
CA LYS A 360 -1.92 -0.21 -10.98
C LYS A 360 -2.52 -1.61 -10.89
N VAL A 361 -2.03 -2.43 -9.97
CA VAL A 361 -2.45 -3.83 -9.81
C VAL A 361 -2.84 -4.07 -8.36
N ARG A 362 -3.83 -4.93 -8.11
CA ARG A 362 -4.15 -5.42 -6.75
C ARG A 362 -4.42 -6.91 -6.77
N ALA A 363 -4.05 -7.58 -5.67
CA ALA A 363 -4.44 -8.97 -5.44
C ALA A 363 -5.93 -9.04 -5.09
N ILE A 364 -6.61 -10.09 -5.55
CA ILE A 364 -8.02 -10.34 -5.27
C ILE A 364 -8.25 -11.76 -4.77
N ARG A 365 -9.38 -11.98 -4.11
CA ARG A 365 -9.86 -13.30 -3.70
C ARG A 365 -11.36 -13.46 -3.97
N THR A 366 -11.81 -14.69 -4.19
CA THR A 366 -13.24 -15.05 -4.20
C THR A 366 -13.96 -14.49 -2.97
N GLY A 367 -15.19 -13.99 -3.16
CA GLY A 367 -15.95 -13.32 -2.10
C GLY A 367 -15.80 -11.79 -2.06
N GLY A 368 -15.07 -11.19 -3.01
CA GLY A 368 -14.99 -9.73 -3.18
C GLY A 368 -13.89 -9.05 -2.35
N TYR A 369 -12.95 -9.83 -1.79
CA TYR A 369 -11.82 -9.32 -1.02
C TYR A 369 -10.68 -8.88 -1.94
N TYR A 370 -9.98 -7.81 -1.56
CA TYR A 370 -8.87 -7.27 -2.34
C TYR A 370 -7.80 -6.62 -1.45
N SER A 371 -6.55 -6.61 -1.93
CA SER A 371 -5.46 -5.86 -1.32
C SER A 371 -5.59 -4.34 -1.59
N TRP A 372 -4.70 -3.53 -0.99
CA TRP A 372 -4.46 -2.20 -1.58
C TRP A 372 -3.87 -2.35 -2.99
N PHE A 373 -3.94 -1.28 -3.78
CA PHE A 373 -3.24 -1.22 -5.05
C PHE A 373 -1.74 -1.08 -4.84
N SER A 374 -0.97 -1.61 -5.79
CA SER A 374 0.42 -1.23 -6.01
C SER A 374 0.55 0.28 -6.21
N ASP A 375 1.78 0.78 -6.11
CA ASP A 375 2.10 2.08 -6.68
C ASP A 375 1.70 2.12 -8.16
N SER A 376 1.27 3.30 -8.62
CA SER A 376 0.89 3.48 -10.01
C SER A 376 2.07 3.93 -10.84
N VAL A 377 2.33 3.26 -11.96
CA VAL A 377 3.41 3.60 -12.91
C VAL A 377 2.80 4.05 -14.22
N TYR A 378 3.42 5.02 -14.90
CA TYR A 378 2.99 5.49 -16.21
C TYR A 378 3.98 5.10 -17.30
N VAL A 379 3.48 4.97 -18.52
CA VAL A 379 4.27 4.67 -19.71
C VAL A 379 3.63 5.35 -20.91
N ASN A 380 4.47 5.76 -21.87
CA ASN A 380 4.04 6.24 -23.17
C ASN A 380 4.20 5.12 -24.19
N THR A 381 3.14 4.80 -24.93
CA THR A 381 3.26 3.93 -26.10
C THR A 381 4.10 4.62 -27.17
N TYR A 382 4.97 3.86 -27.85
CA TYR A 382 5.95 4.43 -28.76
C TYR A 382 5.39 5.04 -30.04
N LEU A 383 6.28 5.80 -30.67
CA LEU A 383 6.20 6.35 -32.00
C LEU A 383 6.44 5.25 -33.05
N GLY A 384 6.02 5.47 -34.29
CA GLY A 384 6.21 4.49 -35.35
C GLY A 384 7.71 4.27 -35.60
N ILE A 385 8.19 3.03 -35.53
CA ILE A 385 9.58 2.71 -35.87
C ILE A 385 9.63 2.43 -37.37
N ILE A 386 10.42 3.22 -38.10
CA ILE A 386 10.65 3.05 -39.54
C ILE A 386 11.73 1.99 -39.76
N ALA A 387 12.83 2.07 -38.99
CA ALA A 387 14.00 1.21 -39.15
C ALA A 387 14.84 1.11 -37.88
N THR A 388 15.60 0.02 -37.77
CA THR A 388 16.56 -0.25 -36.67
C THR A 388 17.91 -0.74 -37.20
N GLY A 389 18.98 -0.55 -36.44
CA GLY A 389 20.37 -0.93 -36.74
C GLY A 389 21.23 0.27 -37.13
N ASN A 390 22.31 0.04 -37.89
CA ASN A 390 23.17 1.12 -38.40
C ASN A 390 22.48 1.87 -39.57
N VAL A 391 21.47 2.65 -39.20
CA VAL A 391 20.60 3.40 -40.09
C VAL A 391 21.04 4.87 -40.15
N SER A 392 20.82 5.53 -41.27
CA SER A 392 21.04 6.97 -41.43
C SER A 392 19.89 7.61 -42.19
N LEU A 393 19.49 8.80 -41.74
CA LEU A 393 18.68 9.71 -42.53
C LEU A 393 19.64 10.60 -43.31
N SER A 394 19.41 10.73 -44.61
CA SER A 394 20.21 11.61 -45.47
C SER A 394 20.25 13.04 -44.92
N ARG A 395 21.24 13.83 -45.30
CA ARG A 395 21.24 15.29 -45.15
C ARG A 395 20.38 16.00 -46.20
N SER A 396 19.88 15.26 -47.19
CA SER A 396 19.06 15.76 -48.29
C SER A 396 17.76 16.44 -47.85
N SER A 397 17.25 17.36 -48.66
CA SER A 397 16.01 18.08 -48.37
C SER A 397 14.73 17.27 -48.60
N GLY A 398 14.79 16.15 -49.33
CA GLY A 398 13.62 15.37 -49.76
C GLY A 398 13.50 13.99 -49.12
N LYS A 399 13.80 13.82 -47.83
CA LYS A 399 13.78 12.49 -47.17
C LYS A 399 12.39 11.87 -47.03
N ALA A 400 11.36 12.71 -47.00
CA ALA A 400 9.99 12.28 -46.81
C ALA A 400 9.03 13.12 -47.64
N ILE A 401 8.00 12.46 -48.16
CA ILE A 401 6.91 13.09 -48.91
C ILE A 401 5.58 12.47 -48.52
N ILE A 402 4.50 13.16 -48.88
CA ILE A 402 3.16 12.59 -48.90
C ILE A 402 2.80 12.25 -50.34
N TYR A 403 2.36 11.02 -50.57
CA TYR A 403 1.89 10.56 -51.88
C TYR A 403 0.71 9.61 -51.66
N LYS A 404 -0.38 9.78 -52.42
CA LYS A 404 -1.63 9.01 -52.25
C LYS A 404 -2.11 8.92 -50.80
N ASN A 405 -1.99 10.01 -50.04
CA ASN A 405 -2.34 10.07 -48.62
C ASN A 405 -1.54 9.11 -47.70
N GLY A 406 -0.43 8.55 -48.17
CA GLY A 406 0.54 7.80 -47.37
C GLY A 406 1.78 8.64 -47.05
N TYR A 407 2.44 8.28 -45.96
CA TYR A 407 3.78 8.74 -45.61
C TYR A 407 4.80 7.88 -46.33
N HIS A 408 5.74 8.53 -46.99
CA HIS A 408 6.81 7.87 -47.73
C HIS A 408 8.14 8.45 -47.30
N VAL A 409 9.06 7.57 -46.92
CA VAL A 409 10.35 7.95 -46.35
C VAL A 409 11.43 7.14 -46.99
N VAL A 410 12.60 7.72 -47.17
CA VAL A 410 13.80 6.98 -47.54
C VAL A 410 14.87 7.11 -46.47
N TYR A 411 15.62 6.04 -46.30
CA TYR A 411 16.74 5.98 -45.38
C TYR A 411 17.81 5.04 -45.92
N SER A 412 19.02 5.17 -45.40
CA SER A 412 20.09 4.22 -45.67
C SER A 412 20.34 3.34 -44.46
N LYS A 413 20.70 2.09 -44.71
CA LYS A 413 21.13 1.13 -43.69
C LYS A 413 22.23 0.28 -44.28
N ASP A 414 23.41 0.24 -43.65
CA ASP A 414 24.56 -0.55 -44.11
C ASP A 414 24.89 -0.31 -45.60
N ASN A 415 24.99 0.97 -46.02
CA ASN A 415 25.20 1.40 -47.41
C ASN A 415 24.16 0.91 -48.42
N LYS A 416 22.94 0.63 -47.96
CA LYS A 416 21.80 0.27 -48.80
C LYS A 416 20.66 1.25 -48.60
N VAL A 417 20.03 1.66 -49.69
CA VAL A 417 18.88 2.56 -49.70
C VAL A 417 17.60 1.75 -49.55
N TYR A 418 16.75 2.20 -48.64
CA TYR A 418 15.42 1.65 -48.41
C TYR A 418 14.37 2.73 -48.59
N TYR A 419 13.26 2.32 -49.19
CA TYR A 419 12.02 3.08 -49.24
C TYR A 419 11.04 2.48 -48.25
N ALA A 420 10.55 3.30 -47.33
CA ALA A 420 9.53 2.95 -46.36
C ALA A 420 8.22 3.64 -46.70
N TYR A 421 7.10 2.93 -46.51
CA TYR A 421 5.78 3.52 -46.62
C TYR A 421 4.90 3.15 -45.43
N SER A 422 4.02 4.08 -45.08
CA SER A 422 2.99 3.89 -44.06
C SER A 422 1.74 4.70 -44.39
N ASN A 423 0.55 4.11 -44.22
CA ASN A 423 -0.71 4.84 -44.41
C ASN A 423 -1.07 5.71 -43.19
N ASN A 424 -0.60 5.31 -42.00
CA ASN A 424 -0.97 5.90 -40.71
C ASN A 424 0.23 6.41 -39.89
N GLY A 425 1.47 6.24 -40.39
CA GLY A 425 2.69 6.66 -39.69
C GLY A 425 3.12 5.74 -38.55
N LEU A 426 2.40 4.66 -38.28
CA LEU A 426 2.62 3.80 -37.11
C LEU A 426 3.22 2.46 -37.53
N GLN A 427 2.67 1.88 -38.59
CA GLN A 427 3.11 0.62 -39.18
C GLN A 427 3.85 0.90 -40.48
N TRP A 428 5.12 0.51 -40.56
CA TRP A 428 6.00 0.82 -41.67
C TRP A 428 6.40 -0.45 -42.41
N ASN A 429 6.30 -0.38 -43.74
CA ASN A 429 6.81 -1.42 -44.63
C ASN A 429 7.99 -0.85 -45.41
N SER A 430 9.14 -1.49 -45.28
CA SER A 430 10.38 -1.05 -45.93
C SER A 430 10.79 -2.01 -47.05
N GLN A 431 11.21 -1.44 -48.17
CA GLN A 431 11.65 -2.15 -49.36
C GLN A 431 13.07 -1.70 -49.73
N TYR A 432 13.96 -2.65 -49.99
CA TYR A 432 15.29 -2.37 -50.54
C TYR A 432 15.17 -1.79 -51.96
N VAL A 433 15.89 -0.71 -52.22
CA VAL A 433 15.91 -0.01 -53.52
C VAL A 433 17.19 -0.36 -54.27
N ASP A 434 18.34 0.03 -53.71
CA ASP A 434 19.67 -0.24 -54.27
C ASP A 434 20.79 -0.05 -53.24
N ASN A 435 22.02 -0.36 -53.60
CA ASN A 435 23.20 0.02 -52.84
C ASN A 435 23.43 1.54 -52.97
N GLY A 436 23.54 2.21 -51.82
CA GLY A 436 23.79 3.64 -51.78
C GLY A 436 23.55 4.29 -50.43
N ILE A 437 23.85 5.58 -50.40
CA ILE A 437 23.76 6.49 -49.27
C ILE A 437 23.04 7.79 -49.67
N GLU A 438 22.76 8.62 -48.67
CA GLU A 438 22.16 9.95 -48.86
C GLU A 438 20.88 9.96 -49.72
N PRO A 439 19.89 9.09 -49.44
CA PRO A 439 18.73 8.98 -50.30
C PRO A 439 17.76 10.15 -50.11
N SER A 440 17.07 10.47 -51.20
CA SER A 440 15.99 11.45 -51.26
C SER A 440 14.84 10.86 -52.08
N VAL A 441 13.61 11.10 -51.66
CA VAL A 441 12.38 10.65 -52.31
C VAL A 441 11.61 11.83 -52.89
N ALA A 442 10.99 11.58 -54.03
CA ALA A 442 10.16 12.53 -54.74
C ALA A 442 9.06 11.79 -55.49
N TYR A 443 8.04 12.50 -55.95
CA TYR A 443 7.02 11.96 -56.83
C TYR A 443 6.98 12.76 -58.13
N MET A 444 6.80 12.06 -59.25
CA MET A 444 6.74 12.64 -60.59
C MET A 444 5.98 11.70 -61.52
N SER A 445 5.10 12.24 -62.36
CA SER A 445 4.21 11.49 -63.26
C SER A 445 3.48 10.33 -62.55
N ASN A 446 2.95 10.61 -61.36
CA ASN A 446 2.25 9.64 -60.52
C ASN A 446 3.08 8.38 -60.15
N LYS A 447 4.41 8.53 -60.06
CA LYS A 447 5.34 7.48 -59.63
C LYS A 447 6.23 8.01 -58.52
N ILE A 448 6.69 7.10 -57.66
CA ILE A 448 7.71 7.39 -56.67
C ILE A 448 9.09 7.26 -57.31
N TRP A 449 9.94 8.23 -57.03
CA TRP A 449 11.34 8.25 -57.42
C TRP A 449 12.23 8.35 -56.18
N VAL A 450 13.32 7.60 -56.20
CA VAL A 450 14.34 7.62 -55.14
C VAL A 450 15.67 7.94 -55.79
N PHE A 451 16.34 8.94 -55.25
CA PHE A 451 17.62 9.47 -55.69
C PHE A 451 18.64 9.20 -54.60
N TYR A 452 19.85 8.82 -54.95
CA TYR A 452 20.87 8.41 -53.98
C TYR A 452 22.27 8.50 -54.58
N LEU A 453 23.27 8.32 -53.74
CA LEU A 453 24.66 8.22 -54.13
C LEU A 453 25.12 6.78 -53.96
N ASP A 454 25.81 6.20 -54.93
CA ASP A 454 26.42 4.88 -54.78
C ASP A 454 27.64 4.92 -53.83
N GLU A 455 28.27 3.77 -53.61
CA GLU A 455 29.47 3.65 -52.76
C GLU A 455 30.67 4.49 -53.21
N ASN A 456 30.70 4.89 -54.48
CA ASN A 456 31.72 5.77 -55.05
C ASN A 456 31.22 7.21 -55.14
N TYR A 457 30.19 7.56 -54.35
CA TYR A 457 29.55 8.87 -54.32
C TYR A 457 28.93 9.29 -55.67
N ARG A 458 28.64 8.33 -56.55
CA ARG A 458 28.03 8.62 -57.84
C ARG A 458 26.54 8.74 -57.74
N PHE A 459 26.00 9.80 -58.35
CA PHE A 459 24.57 10.00 -58.41
C PHE A 459 23.87 8.86 -59.16
N LYS A 460 22.78 8.37 -58.57
CA LYS A 460 21.92 7.31 -59.09
C LYS A 460 20.47 7.65 -58.77
N TYR A 461 19.56 7.06 -59.53
CA TYR A 461 18.14 7.20 -59.26
C TYR A 461 17.36 5.96 -59.68
N ALA A 462 16.23 5.75 -59.03
CA ALA A 462 15.35 4.62 -59.27
C ALA A 462 13.88 5.07 -59.26
N LYS A 463 13.10 4.51 -60.18
CA LYS A 463 11.67 4.74 -60.33
C LYS A 463 10.90 3.51 -59.89
N LYS A 464 9.83 3.70 -59.12
CA LYS A 464 8.96 2.61 -58.69
C LYS A 464 7.97 2.23 -59.79
N GLU A 465 8.06 1.00 -60.28
CA GLU A 465 7.12 0.41 -61.24
C GLU A 465 6.45 -0.84 -60.65
N GLY A 466 5.20 -0.69 -60.21
CA GLY A 466 4.50 -1.73 -59.45
C GLY A 466 5.24 -2.01 -58.15
N ASN A 467 5.68 -3.26 -57.98
CA ASN A 467 6.46 -3.70 -56.82
C ASN A 467 7.98 -3.64 -57.04
N ASN A 468 8.46 -3.25 -58.22
CA ASN A 468 9.88 -3.26 -58.57
C ASN A 468 10.46 -1.84 -58.69
N TRP A 469 11.78 -1.75 -58.57
CA TRP A 469 12.55 -0.53 -58.79
C TRP A 469 13.31 -0.62 -60.12
N VAL A 470 12.99 0.28 -61.05
CA VAL A 470 13.73 0.46 -62.30
C VAL A 470 14.84 1.46 -62.02
N LYS A 471 16.09 1.04 -62.20
CA LYS A 471 17.29 1.80 -61.82
C LYS A 471 17.92 2.48 -63.03
N PHE A 472 18.42 3.68 -62.82
CA PHE A 472 19.05 4.49 -63.85
C PHE A 472 20.43 4.94 -63.40
N THR A 473 21.36 5.00 -64.34
CA THR A 473 22.68 5.59 -64.16
C THR A 473 22.77 6.82 -65.05
N PRO A 474 23.11 8.00 -64.49
CA PRO A 474 23.31 9.20 -65.28
C PRO A 474 24.36 8.98 -66.36
N GLY A 475 24.23 9.69 -67.49
CA GLY A 475 25.15 9.56 -68.63
C GLY A 475 26.60 9.98 -68.37
N LEU A 476 26.89 10.61 -67.23
CA LEU A 476 28.22 11.09 -66.84
C LEU A 476 28.54 10.66 -65.39
N PRO A 477 29.76 10.19 -65.09
CA PRO A 477 30.14 9.77 -63.75
C PRO A 477 30.43 10.99 -62.86
N PHE A 478 29.53 11.30 -61.95
CA PHE A 478 29.71 12.39 -60.97
C PHE A 478 30.14 11.84 -59.62
N ILE A 479 30.84 12.61 -58.80
CA ILE A 479 31.20 12.25 -57.42
C ILE A 479 30.76 13.43 -56.53
N GLY A 480 29.77 13.23 -55.67
CA GLY A 480 29.23 14.31 -54.82
C GLY A 480 29.00 13.87 -53.38
N THR A 481 29.00 14.81 -52.43
CA THR A 481 28.89 14.47 -50.99
C THR A 481 27.55 14.86 -50.36
N ASN A 482 26.79 15.75 -51.00
CA ASN A 482 25.46 16.14 -50.56
C ASN A 482 24.51 16.24 -51.76
N LEU A 483 23.35 15.59 -51.62
CA LEU A 483 22.28 15.58 -52.60
C LEU A 483 21.08 16.36 -52.06
N SER A 484 20.55 17.32 -52.80
CA SER A 484 19.30 18.03 -52.48
C SER A 484 18.35 17.88 -53.66
N VAL A 485 17.19 17.26 -53.46
CA VAL A 485 16.23 16.96 -54.54
C VAL A 485 14.95 17.76 -54.33
N ARG A 486 14.44 18.37 -55.40
CA ARG A 486 13.16 19.09 -55.38
C ARG A 486 12.32 18.70 -56.60
N THR A 487 11.06 18.35 -56.37
CA THR A 487 10.09 18.13 -57.44
C THR A 487 9.63 19.47 -57.99
N TYR A 488 9.55 19.60 -59.32
CA TYR A 488 8.88 20.72 -59.99
C TYR A 488 7.91 20.17 -61.04
N GLU A 489 6.70 20.72 -61.10
CA GLU A 489 5.82 20.52 -62.24
C GLU A 489 6.03 21.70 -63.22
N ILE A 490 6.94 21.52 -64.18
CA ILE A 490 7.17 22.56 -65.20
C ILE A 490 6.13 22.40 -66.31
N TYR A 491 5.10 23.24 -66.27
CA TYR A 491 4.17 23.44 -67.40
C TYR A 491 4.88 24.22 -68.50
N GLY A 492 5.56 23.52 -69.41
CA GLY A 492 6.15 24.14 -70.60
C GLY A 492 5.08 24.55 -71.63
N ALA A 493 5.33 25.63 -72.37
CA ALA A 493 4.47 26.12 -73.47
C ALA A 493 4.23 25.11 -74.63
N TYR A 494 4.86 23.93 -74.61
CA TYR A 494 4.77 22.89 -75.64
C TYR A 494 4.43 21.49 -75.10
N GLY A 495 3.74 21.40 -73.96
CA GLY A 495 3.19 20.15 -73.44
C GLY A 495 3.98 19.56 -72.27
N ASN A 496 3.22 19.00 -71.33
CA ASN A 496 3.62 18.47 -70.03
C ASN A 496 4.90 17.62 -70.11
N ARG A 497 6.02 18.15 -69.61
CA ARG A 497 7.18 17.32 -69.26
C ARG A 497 7.39 17.45 -67.76
N ASP A 498 6.74 16.57 -67.02
CA ASP A 498 7.01 16.41 -65.58
C ASP A 498 8.50 16.07 -65.42
N THR A 499 9.23 16.87 -64.64
CA THR A 499 10.66 16.70 -64.42
C THR A 499 11.05 16.98 -62.98
N ILE A 500 11.98 16.19 -62.44
CA ILE A 500 12.57 16.46 -61.13
C ILE A 500 13.88 17.20 -61.33
N ALA A 501 14.03 18.35 -60.68
CA ALA A 501 15.30 19.05 -60.62
C ALA A 501 16.02 18.69 -59.32
N PHE A 502 17.34 18.53 -59.37
CA PHE A 502 18.11 18.32 -58.16
C PHE A 502 19.44 19.05 -58.23
N VAL A 503 19.93 19.37 -57.05
CA VAL A 503 21.16 20.10 -56.82
C VAL A 503 22.15 19.15 -56.17
N LEU A 504 23.31 19.02 -56.80
CA LEU A 504 24.42 18.22 -56.29
C LEU A 504 25.58 19.15 -55.93
N VAL A 505 26.16 18.91 -54.76
CA VAL A 505 27.45 19.51 -54.39
C VAL A 505 28.54 18.50 -54.67
N GLU A 506 29.38 18.81 -55.65
CA GLU A 506 30.55 18.04 -56.03
C GLU A 506 31.77 18.60 -55.32
N LYS A 507 32.55 17.70 -54.71
CA LYS A 507 33.88 18.02 -54.17
C LYS A 507 34.90 17.54 -55.18
N TYR A 508 35.82 18.41 -55.58
CA TYR A 508 36.90 18.05 -56.48
C TYR A 508 38.21 18.68 -56.05
N ALA A 509 39.31 18.03 -56.40
CA ALA A 509 40.66 18.53 -56.15
C ALA A 509 41.19 19.18 -57.42
N GLN A 510 41.57 20.45 -57.32
CA GLN A 510 42.28 21.16 -58.36
C GLN A 510 43.48 21.86 -57.70
N ASP A 511 44.69 21.66 -58.24
CA ASP A 511 45.92 22.32 -57.78
C ASP A 511 46.19 22.19 -56.26
N HIS A 512 45.97 21.00 -55.69
CA HIS A 512 46.11 20.70 -54.25
C HIS A 512 45.19 21.48 -53.30
N GLN A 513 44.20 22.21 -53.84
CA GLN A 513 43.13 22.82 -53.05
C GLN A 513 41.82 22.06 -53.22
N GLU A 514 41.09 21.92 -52.11
CA GLU A 514 39.74 21.37 -52.14
C GLU A 514 38.79 22.44 -52.69
N GLN A 515 38.15 22.16 -53.83
CA GLN A 515 37.13 23.04 -54.39
C GLN A 515 35.77 22.35 -54.36
N TRP A 516 34.74 23.19 -54.31
CA TRP A 516 33.35 22.77 -54.29
C TRP A 516 32.65 23.35 -55.52
N LYS A 517 31.74 22.56 -56.10
CA LYS A 517 31.05 22.87 -57.35
C LYS A 517 29.56 22.59 -57.19
N LEU A 518 28.72 23.54 -57.59
CA LEU A 518 27.27 23.38 -57.56
C LEU A 518 26.79 23.00 -58.95
N ARG A 519 26.07 21.87 -59.06
CA ARG A 519 25.47 21.45 -60.32
C ARG A 519 23.98 21.25 -60.16
N ILE A 520 23.23 21.71 -61.16
CA ILE A 520 21.78 21.54 -61.24
C ILE A 520 21.47 20.63 -62.42
N TYR A 521 20.69 19.59 -62.14
CA TYR A 521 20.30 18.58 -63.11
C TYR A 521 18.80 18.47 -63.21
N LYS A 522 18.34 17.96 -64.35
CA LYS A 522 16.94 17.69 -64.61
C LYS A 522 16.79 16.23 -65.03
N VAL A 523 15.91 15.49 -64.34
CA VAL A 523 15.50 14.13 -64.69
C VAL A 523 14.08 14.19 -65.24
N PHE A 524 13.88 13.61 -66.42
CA PHE A 524 12.58 13.45 -67.05
C PHE A 524 11.85 12.22 -66.51
N SER A 525 10.52 12.24 -66.61
CA SER A 525 9.66 11.08 -66.30
C SER A 525 10.00 9.80 -67.09
N THR A 526 10.65 9.94 -68.25
CA THR A 526 11.17 8.84 -69.06
C THR A 526 12.41 8.17 -68.46
N GLY A 527 13.07 8.79 -67.48
CA GLY A 527 14.35 8.37 -66.93
C GLY A 527 15.56 8.86 -67.72
N GLN A 528 15.38 9.84 -68.61
CA GLN A 528 16.49 10.58 -69.23
C GLN A 528 16.91 11.74 -68.32
N ASP A 529 18.18 12.12 -68.36
CA ASP A 529 18.73 13.24 -67.60
C ASP A 529 19.65 14.15 -68.43
N TYR A 530 19.79 15.42 -68.00
CA TYR A 530 20.80 16.35 -68.52
C TYR A 530 21.16 17.42 -67.47
N THR A 531 22.37 17.96 -67.60
CA THR A 531 22.86 19.09 -66.78
C THR A 531 22.24 20.39 -67.28
N VAL A 532 21.65 21.17 -66.37
CA VAL A 532 21.06 22.47 -66.68
C VAL A 532 22.07 23.59 -66.41
N TRP A 533 22.73 23.56 -65.25
CA TRP A 533 23.68 24.60 -64.84
C TRP A 533 24.86 24.03 -64.07
N ASP A 534 25.99 24.73 -64.22
CA ASP A 534 27.26 24.34 -63.62
C ASP A 534 28.05 25.55 -63.07
N TYR A 535 28.23 25.63 -61.75
CA TYR A 535 28.92 26.73 -61.06
C TYR A 535 30.24 26.26 -60.45
N SER A 536 31.35 26.71 -61.03
CA SER A 536 32.68 26.12 -60.83
C SER A 536 33.42 26.47 -59.54
N GLN A 537 33.01 27.48 -58.75
CA GLN A 537 33.77 27.88 -57.56
C GLN A 537 32.92 28.23 -56.34
N LEU A 538 33.06 27.42 -55.29
CA LEU A 538 32.62 27.66 -53.93
C LEU A 538 33.86 27.71 -53.01
N PRO A 539 33.99 28.69 -52.09
CA PRO A 539 35.14 28.78 -51.19
C PRO A 539 35.35 27.53 -50.31
N PRO A 540 36.60 27.09 -50.05
CA PRO A 540 36.93 25.85 -49.33
C PRO A 540 36.37 25.78 -47.90
N ASP A 541 36.16 26.93 -47.25
CA ASP A 541 35.88 27.02 -45.81
C ASP A 541 34.40 27.19 -45.47
N ARG A 542 33.51 27.21 -46.48
CA ARG A 542 32.08 27.52 -46.27
C ARG A 542 31.20 26.31 -46.52
N HIS A 543 30.57 25.82 -45.46
CA HIS A 543 29.45 24.90 -45.57
C HIS A 543 28.25 25.66 -46.16
N ALA A 544 28.01 25.52 -47.47
CA ALA A 544 26.78 26.01 -48.07
C ALA A 544 25.60 25.17 -47.54
N SER A 545 24.74 25.77 -46.73
CA SER A 545 23.40 25.25 -46.48
C SER A 545 22.54 25.63 -47.68
N LEU A 546 22.39 24.70 -48.62
CA LEU A 546 21.63 24.93 -49.85
C LEU A 546 20.13 24.79 -49.57
N GLY A 547 19.52 25.89 -49.11
CA GLY A 547 18.15 26.22 -49.51
C GLY A 547 18.17 26.49 -51.02
N THR A 548 17.45 25.67 -51.77
CA THR A 548 17.52 25.56 -53.24
C THR A 548 17.44 26.90 -53.98
N VAL A 549 18.42 27.13 -54.86
CA VAL A 549 18.44 28.21 -55.86
C VAL A 549 17.30 28.02 -56.86
N CYS A 550 16.42 29.02 -56.97
CA CYS A 550 15.47 29.21 -58.06
C CYS A 550 15.99 30.34 -58.96
N THR A 551 16.11 30.10 -60.27
CA THR A 551 15.65 31.09 -61.26
C THR A 551 15.08 30.35 -62.48
N ASP A 552 13.83 30.66 -62.79
CA ASP A 552 13.21 30.42 -64.09
C ASP A 552 13.64 31.57 -65.02
N SER A 553 14.14 31.26 -66.23
CA SER A 553 14.52 32.25 -67.23
C SER A 553 13.89 31.92 -68.58
N ILE A 554 12.59 32.20 -68.69
CA ILE A 554 11.92 32.34 -69.99
C ILE A 554 12.19 33.73 -70.61
N TYR A 555 12.78 34.69 -69.88
CA TYR A 555 13.32 35.91 -70.49
C TYR A 555 14.84 35.80 -70.68
N LYS A 556 15.22 35.41 -71.91
CA LYS A 556 16.44 35.94 -72.53
C LYS A 556 16.27 37.45 -72.62
N ASP A 557 17.00 38.22 -71.82
CA ASP A 557 17.81 39.34 -72.28
C ASP A 557 18.33 40.14 -71.07
N THR A 558 19.64 40.38 -71.06
CA THR A 558 20.38 41.28 -70.16
C THR A 558 20.36 40.98 -68.65
N ILE A 559 21.13 39.96 -68.23
CA ILE A 559 21.93 40.12 -67.01
C ILE A 559 23.31 40.55 -67.47
N GLU A 560 23.54 41.87 -67.45
CA GLU A 560 24.89 42.41 -67.60
C GLU A 560 25.81 41.77 -66.56
N GLN A 561 26.96 41.31 -67.03
CA GLN A 561 28.14 41.07 -66.20
C GLN A 561 28.39 42.29 -65.30
N LYS A 562 27.97 42.22 -64.04
CA LYS A 562 28.63 42.96 -62.97
C LYS A 562 29.42 41.95 -62.16
N TYR A 563 30.74 42.07 -62.29
CA TYR A 563 31.77 41.42 -61.49
C TYR A 563 31.29 41.15 -60.05
N VAL A 564 31.13 39.87 -59.71
CA VAL A 564 31.07 39.41 -58.32
C VAL A 564 32.34 38.60 -58.09
N GLU A 565 33.41 39.28 -57.70
CA GLU A 565 34.51 38.61 -57.02
C GLU A 565 33.94 37.99 -55.73
N ASN A 566 34.03 36.65 -55.63
CA ASN A 566 33.68 35.81 -54.48
C ASN A 566 32.18 35.45 -54.27
N GLY A 567 31.73 34.43 -55.03
CA GLY A 567 30.96 33.30 -54.49
C GLY A 567 29.43 33.44 -54.36
N LEU A 568 28.73 32.72 -55.24
CA LEU A 568 27.33 32.27 -55.21
C LEU A 568 26.21 33.32 -55.01
N ALA A 569 25.33 33.41 -56.02
CA ALA A 569 24.03 34.07 -55.92
C ALA A 569 23.10 33.30 -54.97
N ILE A 570 23.09 33.73 -53.71
CA ILE A 570 22.02 33.50 -52.74
C ILE A 570 21.05 34.68 -52.90
N PHE A 571 19.74 34.46 -52.87
CA PHE A 571 18.74 35.52 -53.00
C PHE A 571 19.14 36.77 -52.19
N THR A 572 19.35 37.89 -52.91
CA THR A 572 19.49 39.22 -52.32
C THR A 572 18.16 39.60 -51.73
N VAL A 573 18.03 39.45 -50.41
CA VAL A 573 17.00 40.17 -49.69
C VAL A 573 17.60 41.54 -49.40
N THR A 574 17.21 42.54 -50.21
CA THR A 574 17.82 43.88 -50.35
C THR A 574 19.20 43.88 -51.00
N PRO A 575 19.56 44.92 -51.79
CA PRO A 575 20.80 44.92 -52.55
C PRO A 575 21.99 44.98 -51.57
N ASN A 576 22.94 44.05 -51.72
CA ASN A 576 24.31 44.10 -51.19
C ASN A 576 24.63 43.54 -49.79
N ILE A 577 23.87 42.58 -49.22
CA ILE A 577 24.35 41.85 -48.03
C ILE A 577 24.56 40.36 -48.34
N LEU A 578 25.81 40.02 -48.70
CA LEU A 578 26.33 38.65 -48.65
C LEU A 578 26.45 38.23 -47.18
N TYR A 579 25.53 37.40 -46.69
CA TYR A 579 25.73 36.76 -45.39
C TYR A 579 26.78 35.64 -45.53
N GLY A 580 27.99 35.90 -45.01
CA GLY A 580 28.91 34.82 -44.66
C GLY A 580 28.31 33.96 -43.53
N PHE A 581 28.40 32.65 -43.67
CA PHE A 581 28.06 31.69 -42.62
C PHE A 581 29.37 31.15 -42.02
N THR A 582 29.43 31.09 -40.70
CA THR A 582 30.49 30.39 -39.96
C THR A 582 30.08 28.93 -39.70
N PRO A 583 31.02 28.02 -39.40
CA PRO A 583 30.69 26.63 -39.10
C PRO A 583 29.61 26.51 -38.02
N GLY A 584 28.50 25.84 -38.34
CA GLY A 584 27.34 25.67 -37.45
C GLY A 584 26.17 26.61 -37.73
N GLU A 585 26.36 27.65 -38.54
CA GLU A 585 25.27 28.51 -39.02
C GLU A 585 24.67 27.96 -40.31
N TRP A 586 23.35 28.13 -40.48
CA TRP A 586 22.66 27.58 -41.65
C TRP A 586 21.37 28.34 -41.97
N LEU A 587 20.94 28.20 -43.23
CA LEU A 587 19.67 28.69 -43.77
C LEU A 587 18.90 27.52 -44.36
N ILE A 588 17.61 27.43 -44.05
CA ILE A 588 16.67 26.48 -44.68
C ILE A 588 15.56 27.29 -45.33
N GLU A 589 15.27 26.99 -46.58
CA GLU A 589 14.16 27.57 -47.32
C GLU A 589 13.15 26.49 -47.68
N ASN A 590 11.87 26.86 -47.64
CA ASN A 590 10.79 26.07 -48.21
C ASN A 590 9.99 26.94 -49.19
N LEU A 591 10.30 26.83 -50.49
CA LEU A 591 9.44 27.36 -51.55
C LEU A 591 8.19 26.48 -51.67
N LEU A 592 7.01 27.10 -51.56
CA LEU A 592 5.72 26.43 -51.67
C LEU A 592 5.10 26.83 -53.01
N GLU A 593 4.68 25.86 -53.82
CA GLU A 593 4.07 26.09 -55.14
C GLU A 593 2.58 26.51 -55.08
N ASP A 594 2.11 27.01 -56.23
CA ASP A 594 0.74 27.35 -56.67
C ASP A 594 0.12 28.69 -56.23
N GLY A 595 0.68 29.79 -56.75
CA GLY A 595 -0.10 30.98 -57.09
C GLY A 595 -0.50 30.92 -58.57
N GLY A 596 -1.77 30.76 -58.87
CA GLY A 596 -2.28 30.56 -60.22
C GLY A 596 -1.88 31.64 -61.25
N TYR A 597 -1.82 31.20 -62.51
CA TYR A 597 -1.78 31.98 -63.76
C TYR A 597 -0.59 32.92 -64.03
N TYR A 598 0.29 33.22 -63.07
CA TYR A 598 1.49 34.04 -63.31
C TYR A 598 2.79 33.39 -62.80
N PRO A 599 3.79 33.20 -63.67
CA PRO A 599 5.11 32.71 -63.27
C PRO A 599 5.83 33.84 -62.51
N GLY A 600 5.73 33.82 -61.17
CA GLY A 600 6.40 34.80 -60.30
C GLY A 600 5.80 35.03 -58.90
N GLY A 601 4.61 34.51 -58.58
CA GLY A 601 3.86 34.86 -57.35
C GLY A 601 3.98 33.91 -56.15
N GLY A 602 5.08 33.15 -55.99
CA GLY A 602 5.16 32.09 -54.96
C GLY A 602 5.59 32.57 -53.57
N VAL A 603 4.72 32.49 -52.56
CA VAL A 603 5.05 32.85 -51.16
C VAL A 603 6.16 31.96 -50.57
N ASN A 604 7.19 32.56 -49.96
CA ASN A 604 8.37 31.86 -49.44
C ASN A 604 8.51 31.94 -47.92
N HIS A 605 8.95 30.84 -47.32
CA HIS A 605 9.27 30.76 -45.89
C HIS A 605 10.75 30.40 -45.70
N PHE A 606 11.42 31.04 -44.74
CA PHE A 606 12.86 30.87 -44.50
C PHE A 606 13.18 30.72 -43.02
N VAL A 607 14.04 29.78 -42.65
CA VAL A 607 14.57 29.66 -41.28
C VAL A 607 16.07 29.89 -41.30
N LEU A 608 16.51 30.90 -40.57
CA LEU A 608 17.91 31.29 -40.41
C LEU A 608 18.38 30.95 -39.00
N TYR A 609 19.45 30.18 -38.88
CA TYR A 609 20.18 30.01 -37.62
C TYR A 609 21.55 30.67 -37.73
N LYS A 610 21.72 31.79 -37.03
CA LYS A 610 22.93 32.62 -37.07
C LYS A 610 23.19 33.27 -35.72
N ASN A 611 24.44 33.36 -35.28
CA ASN A 611 24.81 33.94 -33.98
C ASN A 611 24.01 33.37 -32.79
N ASN A 612 23.79 32.05 -32.79
CA ASN A 612 22.93 31.35 -31.82
C ASN A 612 21.49 31.91 -31.72
N LEU A 613 20.94 32.37 -32.83
CA LEU A 613 19.58 32.89 -32.90
C LEU A 613 18.88 32.24 -34.10
N LEU A 614 17.76 31.56 -33.83
CA LEU A 614 16.93 30.92 -34.82
C LEU A 614 15.77 31.86 -35.18
N ARG A 615 15.64 32.21 -36.45
CA ARG A 615 14.60 33.13 -36.94
C ARG A 615 13.81 32.50 -38.07
N TRP A 616 12.49 32.60 -38.01
CA TRP A 616 11.61 32.26 -39.12
C TRP A 616 11.14 33.54 -39.80
N TYR A 617 11.39 33.67 -41.09
CA TYR A 617 10.90 34.73 -41.95
C TYR A 617 9.84 34.24 -42.94
N PHE A 618 8.99 35.17 -43.31
CA PHE A 618 7.97 35.06 -44.35
C PHE A 618 8.25 36.13 -45.40
N CYS A 619 8.10 35.75 -46.67
CA CYS A 619 8.32 36.59 -47.83
C CYS A 619 7.13 36.46 -48.77
N ASP A 620 6.50 37.57 -49.11
CA ASP A 620 5.47 37.65 -50.13
C ASP A 620 6.05 38.33 -51.39
N PRO A 621 6.34 37.58 -52.47
CA PRO A 621 6.91 38.17 -53.68
C PRO A 621 5.86 38.84 -54.58
N SER A 622 4.58 38.90 -54.19
CA SER A 622 3.56 39.62 -54.97
C SER A 622 3.73 41.15 -54.96
N ILE A 623 4.66 41.67 -54.16
CA ILE A 623 5.00 43.09 -54.11
C ILE A 623 5.96 43.39 -55.28
N SER A 624 5.39 43.84 -56.40
CA SER A 624 6.15 44.34 -57.56
C SER A 624 7.01 45.54 -57.17
N GLU A 625 8.24 45.58 -57.68
CA GLU A 625 9.26 46.65 -57.57
C GLU A 625 10.29 46.50 -56.44
N GLY A 626 11.24 45.59 -56.63
CA GLY A 626 12.62 45.73 -56.15
C GLY A 626 12.90 45.63 -54.64
N ASN A 627 11.86 45.62 -53.80
CA ASN A 627 11.96 45.51 -52.35
C ASN A 627 11.15 44.31 -51.87
N VAL A 628 11.83 43.20 -51.64
CA VAL A 628 11.27 42.01 -51.00
C VAL A 628 11.18 42.31 -49.50
N ASP A 629 9.98 42.45 -48.95
CA ASP A 629 9.78 42.67 -47.51
C ASP A 629 9.82 41.32 -46.76
N LEU A 630 10.85 41.11 -45.94
CA LEU A 630 10.92 39.96 -45.04
C LEU A 630 10.22 40.28 -43.73
N SER A 631 9.06 39.68 -43.54
CA SER A 631 8.38 39.70 -42.25
C SER A 631 8.98 38.65 -41.32
N LEU A 632 9.55 39.08 -40.19
CA LEU A 632 9.92 38.16 -39.11
C LEU A 632 8.64 37.52 -38.53
N VAL A 633 8.56 36.20 -38.63
CA VAL A 633 7.45 35.40 -38.07
C VAL A 633 7.68 35.16 -36.58
N TRP A 634 8.86 34.69 -36.21
CA TRP A 634 9.32 34.61 -34.83
C TRP A 634 10.85 34.47 -34.77
N GLU A 635 11.40 34.75 -33.59
CA GLU A 635 12.77 34.46 -33.23
C GLU A 635 12.85 33.65 -31.92
N TYR A 636 13.89 32.84 -31.80
CA TYR A 636 14.12 31.97 -30.66
C TYR A 636 15.62 31.84 -30.40
N THR A 637 16.06 32.14 -29.19
CA THR A 637 17.43 31.94 -28.73
C THR A 637 17.56 30.54 -28.12
N PRO A 638 18.24 29.60 -28.78
CA PRO A 638 18.39 28.24 -28.27
C PRO A 638 19.29 28.23 -27.03
N SER A 639 18.93 27.39 -26.04
CA SER A 639 19.77 27.13 -24.87
C SER A 639 20.95 26.20 -25.18
N GLN A 640 20.92 25.51 -26.33
CA GLN A 640 21.95 24.61 -26.83
C GLN A 640 22.01 24.68 -28.36
N ASN A 641 23.07 24.16 -28.97
CA ASN A 641 23.23 24.14 -30.42
C ASN A 641 22.10 23.38 -31.13
N ILE A 642 21.68 23.90 -32.28
CA ILE A 642 20.73 23.22 -33.16
C ILE A 642 21.51 22.37 -34.16
N LEU A 643 21.30 21.06 -34.10
CA LEU A 643 22.02 20.09 -34.94
C LEU A 643 21.37 19.86 -36.31
N SER A 644 20.06 20.05 -36.40
CA SER A 644 19.25 19.80 -37.60
C SER A 644 17.94 20.54 -37.47
N ALA A 645 17.43 21.04 -38.59
CA ALA A 645 16.08 21.59 -38.66
C ALA A 645 15.43 21.23 -39.99
N SER A 646 14.11 21.37 -40.03
CA SER A 646 13.29 21.21 -41.22
C SER A 646 12.11 22.17 -41.10
N LEU A 647 11.81 22.84 -42.21
CA LEU A 647 10.80 23.87 -42.30
C LEU A 647 9.63 23.36 -43.13
N HIS A 648 8.43 23.49 -42.58
CA HIS A 648 7.16 23.43 -43.28
C HIS A 648 6.49 24.81 -43.23
N LYS A 649 5.56 25.11 -44.15
CA LYS A 649 4.87 26.42 -44.20
C LYS A 649 4.18 26.85 -42.91
N ASP A 650 3.80 25.88 -42.10
CA ASP A 650 3.02 26.08 -40.88
C ASP A 650 3.87 25.92 -39.61
N TYR A 651 5.03 25.27 -39.69
CA TYR A 651 5.84 24.91 -38.52
C TYR A 651 7.30 24.61 -38.85
N VAL A 652 8.17 24.79 -37.86
CA VAL A 652 9.59 24.42 -37.90
C VAL A 652 9.81 23.29 -36.90
N VAL A 653 10.48 22.23 -37.33
CA VAL A 653 11.00 21.19 -36.44
C VAL A 653 12.50 21.31 -36.39
N PHE A 654 13.09 21.19 -35.20
CA PHE A 654 14.54 21.23 -35.02
C PHE A 654 14.99 20.37 -33.84
N THR A 655 16.24 19.92 -33.89
CA THR A 655 16.90 19.20 -32.79
C THR A 655 17.76 20.17 -32.01
N MET A 656 17.51 20.31 -30.71
CA MET A 656 18.32 21.12 -29.81
C MET A 656 18.85 20.20 -28.70
N GLY A 657 20.17 20.05 -28.63
CA GLY A 657 20.77 18.97 -27.86
C GLY A 657 20.29 17.60 -28.34
N ASN A 658 19.77 16.78 -27.42
CA ASN A 658 19.34 15.41 -27.68
C ASN A 658 17.82 15.28 -27.86
N LYS A 659 17.12 16.40 -28.07
CA LYS A 659 15.65 16.47 -28.10
C LYS A 659 15.16 17.09 -29.40
N VAL A 660 13.96 16.67 -29.82
CA VAL A 660 13.28 17.23 -30.99
C VAL A 660 12.23 18.23 -30.52
N TYR A 661 12.19 19.40 -31.15
CA TYR A 661 11.25 20.46 -30.87
C TYR A 661 10.45 20.82 -32.11
N ILE A 662 9.19 21.21 -31.91
CA ILE A 662 8.33 21.78 -32.94
C ILE A 662 7.87 23.17 -32.51
N LYS A 663 7.94 24.12 -33.44
CA LYS A 663 7.49 25.50 -33.27
C LYS A 663 6.57 25.90 -34.43
N GLU A 664 5.31 26.14 -34.12
CA GLU A 664 4.32 26.68 -35.06
C GLU A 664 4.26 28.21 -34.98
N LYS A 665 3.63 28.85 -35.97
CA LYS A 665 3.59 30.32 -36.13
C LYS A 665 3.08 31.05 -34.88
N PHE A 666 2.13 30.46 -34.14
CA PHE A 666 1.47 31.08 -32.98
C PHE A 666 1.40 30.19 -31.72
N VAL A 667 2.05 29.03 -31.74
CA VAL A 667 2.02 28.07 -30.63
C VAL A 667 3.34 28.14 -29.86
N PRO A 668 3.34 28.02 -28.51
CA PRO A 668 4.57 27.88 -27.75
C PRO A 668 5.46 26.74 -28.26
N LEU A 669 6.77 26.89 -28.07
CA LEU A 669 7.73 25.84 -28.41
C LEU A 669 7.37 24.56 -27.66
N LYS A 670 7.24 23.44 -28.39
CA LYS A 670 6.85 22.16 -27.81
C LYS A 670 7.96 21.15 -27.99
N GLU A 671 8.35 20.54 -26.88
CA GLU A 671 9.26 19.40 -26.88
C GLU A 671 8.49 18.14 -27.30
N ILE A 672 9.06 17.39 -28.23
CA ILE A 672 8.66 16.02 -28.50
C ILE A 672 9.45 15.18 -27.51
N ALA A 673 8.78 14.69 -26.45
CA ALA A 673 9.42 13.85 -25.44
C ALA A 673 9.97 12.57 -26.06
N LEU A 674 11.26 12.31 -25.82
CA LEU A 674 11.99 11.15 -26.31
C LEU A 674 12.75 10.52 -25.14
N ASN A 675 12.73 9.19 -25.05
CA ASN A 675 13.49 8.42 -24.07
C ASN A 675 14.89 8.02 -24.59
N GLU A 676 15.32 8.58 -25.71
CA GLU A 676 16.56 8.21 -26.41
C GLU A 676 17.64 9.28 -26.19
N THR A 677 18.90 8.87 -26.20
CA THR A 677 20.00 9.70 -25.68
C THR A 677 20.58 10.71 -26.66
N GLU A 678 20.35 10.58 -27.98
CA GLU A 678 20.84 11.53 -29.00
C GLU A 678 19.94 11.51 -30.22
N CYS A 679 19.39 12.68 -30.62
CA CYS A 679 18.45 12.78 -31.74
C CYS A 679 18.93 13.79 -32.77
N VAL A 680 18.97 13.35 -34.04
CA VAL A 680 19.51 14.09 -35.18
C VAL A 680 18.65 13.92 -36.43
N ASN A 681 18.93 14.73 -37.46
CA ASN A 681 18.38 14.59 -38.81
C ASN A 681 16.85 14.61 -38.86
N VAL A 682 16.22 15.70 -38.39
CA VAL A 682 14.76 15.87 -38.44
C VAL A 682 14.25 16.21 -39.83
N HIS A 683 13.04 15.77 -40.14
CA HIS A 683 12.32 16.11 -41.37
C HIS A 683 10.82 16.22 -41.12
N THR A 684 10.14 17.02 -41.94
CA THR A 684 8.72 17.36 -41.83
C THR A 684 7.97 17.02 -43.11
N CYS A 685 6.76 16.49 -42.97
CA CYS A 685 5.82 16.28 -44.07
C CYS A 685 4.40 16.62 -43.60
N LYS A 686 3.51 17.04 -44.51
CA LYS A 686 2.12 17.39 -44.17
C LYS A 686 1.15 16.60 -45.01
N LYS A 687 0.27 15.86 -44.34
CA LYS A 687 -0.83 15.10 -44.94
C LYS A 687 -2.14 15.80 -44.65
N THR A 688 -2.98 15.99 -45.66
CA THR A 688 -4.34 16.51 -45.51
C THR A 688 -5.32 15.36 -45.72
N GLU A 689 -6.12 15.06 -44.71
CA GLU A 689 -7.15 14.02 -44.80
C GLU A 689 -8.40 14.53 -45.52
N SER A 690 -9.23 13.59 -46.01
CA SER A 690 -10.50 13.90 -46.69
C SER A 690 -11.49 14.69 -45.83
N ASN A 691 -11.34 14.62 -44.51
CA ASN A 691 -12.12 15.38 -43.53
C ASN A 691 -11.62 16.83 -43.32
N GLY A 692 -10.59 17.26 -44.07
CA GLY A 692 -9.98 18.59 -43.97
C GLY A 692 -8.97 18.76 -42.83
N ARG A 693 -8.72 17.72 -42.01
CA ARG A 693 -7.70 17.77 -40.96
C ARG A 693 -6.31 17.64 -41.57
N ASN A 694 -5.38 18.39 -41.01
CA ASN A 694 -3.99 18.40 -41.41
C ASN A 694 -3.15 17.74 -40.34
N TYR A 695 -2.36 16.74 -40.73
CA TYR A 695 -1.43 16.06 -39.85
C TYR A 695 0.00 16.37 -40.29
N ALA A 696 0.83 16.75 -39.33
CA ALA A 696 2.27 16.87 -39.50
C ALA A 696 2.93 15.51 -39.19
N GLY A 697 3.72 15.00 -40.12
CA GLY A 697 4.58 13.84 -39.90
C GLY A 697 6.00 14.31 -39.64
N ILE A 698 6.58 13.85 -38.54
CA ILE A 698 7.94 14.22 -38.12
C ILE A 698 8.80 12.97 -38.09
N ILE A 699 9.88 13.00 -38.85
CA ILE A 699 10.84 11.88 -38.95
C ILE A 699 12.15 12.32 -38.38
N TYR A 700 12.78 11.46 -37.58
CA TYR A 700 14.06 11.76 -36.96
C TYR A 700 14.79 10.47 -36.58
N LYS A 701 16.11 10.56 -36.46
CA LYS A 701 16.97 9.45 -36.04
C LYS A 701 17.35 9.67 -34.58
N CYS A 702 17.21 8.65 -33.74
CA CYS A 702 17.86 8.63 -32.43
C CYS A 702 18.57 7.30 -32.21
N GLY A 703 19.86 7.35 -31.84
CA GLY A 703 20.70 6.15 -31.75
C GLY A 703 20.64 5.32 -33.05
N ASP A 704 20.37 4.03 -32.91
CA ASP A 704 20.29 3.05 -34.01
C ASP A 704 18.87 2.90 -34.60
N LYS A 705 18.02 3.92 -34.45
CA LYS A 705 16.61 3.85 -34.88
C LYS A 705 16.17 5.10 -35.63
N ILE A 706 15.26 4.91 -36.57
CA ILE A 706 14.52 5.98 -37.24
C ILE A 706 13.07 5.90 -36.79
N TYR A 707 12.56 7.03 -36.34
CA TYR A 707 11.22 7.17 -35.79
C TYR A 707 10.36 8.08 -36.65
N PHE A 708 9.06 7.83 -36.61
CA PHE A 708 8.02 8.68 -37.13
C PHE A 708 7.04 9.07 -36.02
N LYS A 709 6.74 10.37 -35.91
CA LYS A 709 5.68 10.89 -35.07
C LYS A 709 4.65 11.62 -35.91
N GLU A 710 3.41 11.18 -35.81
CA GLU A 710 2.27 11.97 -36.27
C GLU A 710 1.93 13.03 -35.21
N TYR A 711 1.70 14.25 -35.68
CA TYR A 711 1.34 15.42 -34.90
C TYR A 711 0.05 16.02 -35.49
N PRO A 712 -1.08 15.92 -34.78
CA PRO A 712 -2.39 16.41 -35.24
C PRO A 712 -2.53 17.93 -35.14
#